data_AF-A0A6P8Z8T0-F1
#
_entry.id   AF-A0A6P8Z8T0-F1
#
_cell.length_a   1.000
_cell.length_b   1.000
_cell.length_c   1.000
_cell.angle_alpha   90.00
_cell.angle_beta   90.00
_cell.angle_gamma   90.00
#
_symmetry.space_group_name_H-M   'P 1'
#
loop_
_entity.id
_entity.type
_entity.pdbx_description
1 polymer ?
#
loop_
_entity_poly.entity_id
_entity_poly.type
_entity_poly.pdbx_seq_one_letter_code
_entity_poly.pdbx_strand_id
1 'polypeptide(L)'
;MEDFPSEISAVEALVYYLHHSLKESGSKWSVDSRNEMCRLTLLTDNENVAVERAVVWSPNEGTKIFFNNNQLPKDNFILTMPQPDQSKISDLAQYLQILTTVVESVKLCEGVTTYTDSWNAAEELGMGQIDKCSSQSPRYRSKDCTLVYMEAKRCEACECNRLSFKQKKWRDDRAEESDLSKINNRYLLRKALLAKTKSLAKEKKIAGKTIRYYKKKVRQMIKSESIVVDQHLSKDFFDVMKQNVTKMTPIQKLFWSEQMKAISKQSNPRTMRWNPMMIKIALHLQSLSPTAYEYLRESGLLQLPSQRRLYDFSHFTQAKEGIQQAVIDLLSEKLEKVITEDYQRYFNLLFDEMSIQSGLVVTKSGDIVGFVNLSEIEQSVADLENQLAGEGEIKKQEAKKVLVFMLQGVSLDVHEVVAIFPTTELSAEQLYTRAWDVIFNLESRNIKILTLIGDGAGCNKKFFKMHAKYDHSEEFVYSTRNIACGEDRPIFFMIDPPHLLKTIRNCFSNSHGHYNTRAMWKDGEVISWAALEALLNASIKDKFKKHKLTWAHVKLTAFTRMNVKYATQTMSNSASLSLSDYKDDERFDGLVTSQLLMFLKEVNKFFDCLNGSHDPDGKRNKSNKNLLPYKSVNDERLTTTLKKEVLKFFQDWQKSVENREGEFTAEDREKMTISSQSYESLHITIFGFCGAVKFLLDCGAPSIDAKKFNQDKLEQYFGILRMCGGASNNPTLQGVLQKSLALTVQKGAALPGKKGNTRGTRQLVIDEEPLPCRPRK
;
A
#
# COMPACT_ATOMS: atom_id res chain seq x y z
N MET A 1 93.94 34.18 -2.42
CA MET A 1 95.26 34.10 -1.76
C MET A 1 95.54 35.48 -1.24
N GLU A 2 95.51 35.64 0.08
CA GLU A 2 96.33 36.60 0.84
C GLU A 2 96.36 36.07 2.30
N ASP A 3 97.55 35.57 2.66
CA ASP A 3 98.18 35.26 3.95
C ASP A 3 97.41 34.59 5.11
N PHE A 4 97.70 33.30 5.34
CA PHE A 4 97.52 32.62 6.63
C PHE A 4 98.88 32.18 7.21
N PRO A 5 99.08 32.26 8.55
CA PRO A 5 100.29 31.78 9.22
C PRO A 5 100.50 30.27 9.03
N SER A 6 101.75 29.85 8.86
CA SER A 6 102.20 28.50 8.49
C SER A 6 102.13 27.42 9.59
N GLU A 7 101.22 27.52 10.56
CA GLU A 7 100.99 26.47 11.58
C GLU A 7 99.49 26.34 11.92
N ILE A 8 98.62 26.29 10.91
CA ILE A 8 97.17 26.13 11.09
C ILE A 8 96.73 24.85 10.37
N SER A 9 96.03 23.97 11.08
CA SER A 9 95.49 22.73 10.49
C SER A 9 94.45 23.03 9.40
N ALA A 10 94.28 22.15 8.42
CA ALA A 10 93.32 22.34 7.33
C ALA A 10 91.88 22.57 7.85
N VAL A 11 91.55 22.03 9.02
CA VAL A 11 90.26 22.20 9.71
C VAL A 11 90.13 23.61 10.29
N GLU A 12 91.18 24.15 10.93
CA GLU A 12 91.17 25.50 11.50
C GLU A 12 91.10 26.57 10.40
N ALA A 13 91.78 26.36 9.27
CA ALA A 13 91.68 27.24 8.11
C ALA A 13 90.26 27.23 7.51
N LEU A 14 89.62 26.06 7.44
CA LEU A 14 88.23 25.92 7.01
C LEU A 14 87.24 26.61 7.97
N VAL A 15 87.45 26.46 9.29
CA VAL A 15 86.62 27.08 10.32
C VAL A 15 86.73 28.60 10.26
N TYR A 16 87.95 29.14 10.10
CA TYR A 16 88.14 30.59 9.97
C TYR A 16 87.39 31.15 8.75
N TYR A 17 87.51 30.49 7.59
CA TYR A 17 86.85 30.93 6.36
C TYR A 17 85.32 30.91 6.49
N LEU A 18 84.77 29.83 7.06
CA LEU A 18 83.33 29.71 7.33
C LEU A 18 82.85 30.73 8.37
N HIS A 19 83.61 30.95 9.43
CA HIS A 19 83.25 31.90 10.48
C HIS A 19 83.16 33.33 9.94
N HIS A 20 84.09 33.75 9.07
CA HIS A 20 84.02 35.06 8.41
C HIS A 20 82.85 35.15 7.42
N SER A 21 82.71 34.18 6.52
CA SER A 21 81.68 34.16 5.48
C SER A 21 80.25 34.10 6.05
N LEU A 22 80.03 33.31 7.11
CA LEU A 22 78.72 33.19 7.76
C LEU A 22 78.36 34.43 8.59
N LYS A 23 79.36 35.10 9.18
CA LYS A 23 79.15 36.34 9.93
C LYS A 23 78.82 37.53 9.02
N GLU A 24 79.46 37.64 7.86
CA GLU A 24 79.15 38.68 6.86
C GLU A 24 77.77 38.50 6.22
N SER A 25 77.30 37.27 6.07
CA SER A 25 75.97 36.95 5.54
C SER A 25 74.84 37.06 6.57
N GLY A 26 75.14 37.41 7.83
CA GLY A 26 74.13 37.50 8.90
C GLY A 26 73.50 36.14 9.26
N SER A 27 74.21 35.05 9.02
CA SER A 27 73.73 33.68 9.17
C SER A 27 73.55 33.28 10.63
N LYS A 28 72.57 32.40 10.92
CA LYS A 28 72.27 31.91 12.28
C LYS A 28 73.14 30.73 12.71
N TRP A 29 74.22 30.40 12.00
CA TRP A 29 75.07 29.25 12.30
C TRP A 29 76.31 29.62 13.10
N SER A 30 76.58 28.88 14.17
CA SER A 30 77.86 28.90 14.87
C SER A 30 78.79 27.84 14.29
N VAL A 31 80.07 28.20 14.11
CA VAL A 31 81.13 27.27 13.71
C VAL A 31 82.02 27.00 14.92
N ASP A 32 82.25 25.73 15.23
CA ASP A 32 83.15 25.29 16.31
C ASP A 32 84.10 24.21 15.78
N SER A 33 85.32 24.19 16.31
CA SER A 33 86.34 23.16 16.03
C SER A 33 86.52 22.28 17.26
N ARG A 34 86.22 20.99 17.15
CA ARG A 34 86.50 20.01 18.22
C ARG A 34 87.05 18.73 17.62
N ASN A 35 88.15 18.21 18.17
CA ASN A 35 88.77 16.94 17.79
C ASN A 35 89.01 16.80 16.26
N GLU A 36 89.65 17.78 15.63
CA GLU A 36 89.92 17.81 14.17
C GLU A 36 88.66 17.72 13.29
N MET A 37 87.51 18.14 13.80
CA MET A 37 86.26 18.24 13.05
C MET A 37 85.75 19.67 13.00
N CYS A 38 85.21 20.06 11.85
CA CYS A 38 84.46 21.29 11.70
C CYS A 38 82.99 21.01 11.96
N ARG A 39 82.40 21.68 12.96
CA ARG A 39 80.97 21.53 13.30
C ARG A 39 80.26 22.87 13.16
N LEU A 40 79.33 22.92 12.21
CA LEU A 40 78.38 23.99 12.01
C LEU A 40 77.09 23.63 12.77
N THR A 41 76.66 24.48 13.70
CA THR A 41 75.42 24.28 14.47
C THR A 41 74.49 25.47 14.27
N LEU A 42 73.22 25.22 13.98
CA LEU A 42 72.22 26.27 13.81
C LEU A 42 71.77 26.80 15.18
N LEU A 43 71.95 28.11 15.42
CA LEU A 43 71.48 28.81 16.60
C LEU A 43 70.02 29.24 16.42
N THR A 44 69.21 29.17 17.49
CA THR A 44 67.79 29.54 17.46
C THR A 44 67.43 30.55 18.54
N ASP A 45 66.55 31.50 18.24
CA ASP A 45 66.18 32.65 19.09
C ASP A 45 65.30 32.31 20.32
N ASN A 46 65.01 31.03 20.59
CA ASN A 46 64.13 30.58 21.69
C ASN A 46 64.88 29.60 22.61
N GLU A 47 65.15 29.99 23.86
CA GLU A 47 65.90 29.20 24.85
C GLU A 47 65.23 27.86 25.24
N ASN A 48 63.98 27.61 24.84
CA ASN A 48 63.22 26.42 25.25
C ASN A 48 62.88 25.41 24.14
N VAL A 49 63.42 25.55 22.92
CA VAL A 49 63.25 24.52 21.86
C VAL A 49 64.57 24.28 21.12
N ALA A 50 65.42 23.44 21.68
CA ALA A 50 66.58 22.91 20.97
C ALA A 50 66.12 21.91 19.89
N VAL A 51 66.12 22.34 18.63
CA VAL A 51 66.19 21.42 17.48
C VAL A 51 67.59 21.61 16.89
N GLU A 52 68.59 20.98 17.52
CA GLU A 52 69.99 21.11 17.10
C GLU A 52 70.18 20.43 15.74
N ARG A 53 70.21 21.26 14.70
CA ARG A 53 70.69 20.89 13.37
C ARG A 53 72.18 21.14 13.34
N ALA A 54 72.95 20.11 13.01
CA ALA A 54 74.39 20.23 12.90
C ALA A 54 74.89 19.62 11.60
N VAL A 55 75.79 20.32 10.93
CA VAL A 55 76.60 19.78 9.83
C VAL A 55 78.01 19.59 10.40
N VAL A 56 78.48 18.34 10.41
CA VAL A 56 79.79 17.97 10.92
C VAL A 56 80.60 17.44 9.75
N TRP A 57 81.82 17.93 9.60
CA TRP A 57 82.76 17.43 8.61
C TRP A 57 84.08 17.04 9.26
N SER A 58 84.62 15.90 8.84
CA SER A 58 85.96 15.45 9.20
C SER A 58 86.70 14.89 7.97
N PRO A 59 88.03 14.96 7.94
CA PRO A 59 88.82 14.44 6.82
C PRO A 59 88.62 12.93 6.58
N ASN A 60 88.40 12.16 7.64
CA ASN A 60 88.34 10.69 7.58
C ASN A 60 86.92 10.16 7.35
N GLU A 61 85.89 10.87 7.80
CA GLU A 61 84.50 10.37 7.78
C GLU A 61 83.57 11.14 6.83
N GLY A 62 84.05 12.23 6.23
CA GLY A 62 83.28 13.09 5.33
C GLY A 62 82.20 13.90 6.05
N THR A 63 81.19 14.34 5.29
CA THR A 63 80.10 15.18 5.81
C THR A 63 79.00 14.33 6.46
N LYS A 64 78.67 14.62 7.71
CA LYS A 64 77.53 14.06 8.45
C LYS A 64 76.58 15.17 8.84
N ILE A 65 75.28 14.94 8.68
CA ILE A 65 74.25 15.92 9.08
C ILE A 65 73.38 15.30 10.16
N PHE A 66 73.12 16.07 11.21
CA PHE A 66 72.35 15.66 12.36
C PHE A 66 71.13 16.56 12.52
N PHE A 67 70.01 15.93 12.86
CA PHE A 67 68.78 16.61 13.28
C PHE A 67 68.34 16.00 14.62
N ASN A 68 68.32 16.77 15.70
CA ASN A 68 67.94 16.30 17.05
C ASN A 68 68.70 15.04 17.47
N ASN A 69 70.02 15.03 17.27
CA ASN A 69 70.94 13.90 17.51
C ASN A 69 70.71 12.65 16.65
N ASN A 70 69.74 12.65 15.73
CA ASN A 70 69.59 11.60 14.73
C ASN A 70 70.46 11.93 13.51
N GLN A 71 71.40 11.04 13.18
CA GLN A 71 72.20 11.16 11.97
C GLN A 71 71.33 10.88 10.74
N LEU A 72 71.47 11.71 9.71
CA LEU A 72 70.87 11.44 8.41
C LEU A 72 71.47 10.16 7.78
N PRO A 73 70.63 9.25 7.23
CA PRO A 73 71.11 8.10 6.49
C PRO A 73 72.02 8.53 5.34
N LYS A 74 73.07 7.75 5.05
CA LYS A 74 74.06 8.07 4.00
C LYS A 74 73.43 8.25 2.62
N ASP A 75 72.35 7.53 2.35
CA ASP A 75 71.63 7.56 1.07
C ASP A 75 70.62 8.71 0.96
N ASN A 76 70.61 9.65 1.91
CA ASN A 76 69.73 10.80 1.86
C ASN A 76 70.13 11.76 0.74
N PHE A 77 69.13 12.30 0.02
CA PHE A 77 69.36 13.15 -1.15
C PHE A 77 70.27 14.37 -0.89
N ILE A 78 70.32 14.87 0.35
CA ILE A 78 71.20 16.00 0.74
C ILE A 78 72.67 15.56 0.74
N LEU A 79 72.95 14.34 1.21
CA LEU A 79 74.30 13.78 1.31
C LEU A 79 74.78 13.19 -0.02
N THR A 80 73.87 12.88 -0.95
CA THR A 80 74.20 12.45 -2.32
C THR A 80 74.46 13.60 -3.29
N MET A 81 74.45 14.86 -2.81
CA MET A 81 74.86 16.00 -3.63
C MET A 81 76.35 15.87 -4.03
N PRO A 82 76.75 16.33 -5.23
CA PRO A 82 78.13 16.23 -5.69
C PRO A 82 79.09 16.87 -4.66
N GLN A 83 80.06 16.10 -4.17
CA GLN A 83 81.07 16.58 -3.22
C GLN A 83 82.19 17.31 -3.99
N PRO A 84 82.67 18.47 -3.52
CA PRO A 84 83.76 19.20 -4.18
C PRO A 84 85.10 18.49 -4.00
N ASP A 85 86.10 18.92 -4.77
CA ASP A 85 87.49 18.48 -4.60
C ASP A 85 88.01 18.95 -3.23
N GLN A 86 88.28 17.99 -2.35
CA GLN A 86 88.66 18.24 -0.95
C GLN A 86 90.07 18.82 -0.79
N SER A 87 90.84 18.94 -1.88
CA SER A 87 92.16 19.57 -1.88
C SER A 87 92.11 21.11 -1.84
N LYS A 88 90.96 21.72 -2.13
CA LYS A 88 90.75 23.19 -2.10
C LYS A 88 89.79 23.59 -0.97
N ILE A 89 90.34 24.25 0.04
CA ILE A 89 89.58 24.68 1.23
C ILE A 89 88.44 25.66 0.89
N SER A 90 88.60 26.51 -0.12
CA SER A 90 87.55 27.44 -0.58
C SER A 90 86.30 26.72 -1.10
N ASP A 91 86.51 25.66 -1.88
CA ASP A 91 85.44 24.92 -2.56
C ASP A 91 84.69 24.05 -1.54
N LEU A 92 85.42 23.49 -0.57
CA LEU A 92 84.85 22.79 0.58
C LEU A 92 84.04 23.74 1.49
N ALA A 93 84.53 24.95 1.76
CA ALA A 93 83.80 25.94 2.54
C ALA A 93 82.50 26.37 1.84
N GLN A 94 82.55 26.62 0.53
CA GLN A 94 81.37 26.97 -0.25
C GLN A 94 80.34 25.83 -0.27
N TYR A 95 80.78 24.58 -0.40
CA TYR A 95 79.91 23.41 -0.32
C TYR A 95 79.23 23.29 1.06
N LEU A 96 79.97 23.44 2.16
CA LEU A 96 79.41 23.41 3.50
C LEU A 96 78.41 24.56 3.72
N GLN A 97 78.67 25.74 3.15
CA GLN A 97 77.75 26.89 3.22
C GLN A 97 76.46 26.65 2.43
N ILE A 98 76.54 26.05 1.23
CA ILE A 98 75.36 25.60 0.47
C ILE A 98 74.56 24.58 1.28
N LEU A 99 75.25 23.61 1.91
CA LEU A 99 74.61 22.62 2.76
C LEU A 99 73.91 23.25 3.96
N THR A 100 74.49 24.26 4.62
CA THR A 100 73.79 24.96 5.72
C THR A 100 72.48 25.59 5.24
N THR A 101 72.47 26.20 4.05
CA THR A 101 71.26 26.80 3.44
C THR A 101 70.21 25.74 3.12
N VAL A 102 70.62 24.60 2.55
CA VAL A 102 69.72 23.47 2.28
C VAL A 102 69.17 22.91 3.60
N VAL A 103 70.04 22.66 4.59
CA VAL A 103 69.67 22.11 5.90
C VAL A 103 68.73 23.03 6.67
N GLU A 104 68.84 24.36 6.55
CA GLU A 104 67.85 25.31 7.08
C GLU A 104 66.49 25.17 6.39
N SER A 105 66.48 25.08 5.06
CA SER A 105 65.26 25.05 4.26
C SER A 105 64.42 23.77 4.43
N VAL A 106 65.06 22.65 4.80
CA VAL A 106 64.38 21.35 4.89
C VAL A 106 63.67 21.19 6.25
N LYS A 107 62.48 20.56 6.24
CA LYS A 107 61.68 20.34 7.45
C LYS A 107 61.82 18.90 7.94
N LEU A 108 61.91 18.73 9.27
CA LEU A 108 61.90 17.40 9.89
C LEU A 108 60.51 16.76 9.69
N CYS A 109 60.48 15.51 9.21
CA CYS A 109 59.25 14.73 9.09
C CYS A 109 58.56 14.67 10.46
N GLU A 110 57.26 14.97 10.52
CA GLU A 110 56.49 14.93 11.76
C GLU A 110 56.26 13.50 12.29
N GLY A 111 56.54 12.45 11.50
CA GLY A 111 56.19 11.08 11.86
C GLY A 111 54.69 10.91 12.12
N VAL A 112 54.32 9.83 12.80
CA VAL A 112 52.95 9.60 13.27
C VAL A 112 52.85 10.03 14.72
N THR A 113 52.02 11.04 15.00
CA THR A 113 51.84 11.63 16.34
C THR A 113 50.52 11.24 17.02
N THR A 114 49.66 10.50 16.30
CA THR A 114 48.37 10.02 16.80
C THR A 114 48.33 8.49 16.81
N TYR A 115 47.43 7.90 17.60
CA TYR A 115 47.21 6.44 17.68
C TYR A 115 48.32 5.67 18.43
N THR A 116 48.78 6.24 19.55
CA THR A 116 49.84 5.72 20.43
C THR A 116 49.68 4.25 20.79
N ASP A 117 48.45 3.80 21.04
CA ASP A 117 48.15 2.42 21.45
C ASP A 117 48.49 1.40 20.34
N SER A 118 48.59 1.85 19.09
CA SER A 118 48.95 1.02 17.95
C SER A 118 50.46 1.01 17.65
N TRP A 119 51.27 1.83 18.33
CA TRP A 119 52.69 1.98 18.04
C TRP A 119 53.52 0.81 18.56
N ASN A 120 53.25 0.36 19.80
CA ASN A 120 54.02 -0.71 20.44
C ASN A 120 54.00 -2.01 19.61
N ALA A 121 52.82 -2.43 19.13
CA ALA A 121 52.69 -3.62 18.28
C ALA A 121 53.40 -3.48 16.92
N ALA A 122 53.49 -2.26 16.37
CA ALA A 122 54.17 -2.02 15.10
C ALA A 122 55.70 -1.93 15.27
N GLU A 123 56.17 -1.54 16.45
CA GLU A 123 57.59 -1.59 16.83
C GLU A 123 58.05 -3.04 17.05
N GLU A 124 57.26 -3.88 17.73
CA GLU A 124 57.53 -5.32 17.89
C GLU A 124 57.63 -6.07 16.56
N LEU A 125 56.87 -5.64 15.55
CA LEU A 125 56.90 -6.20 14.18
C LEU A 125 58.03 -5.61 13.30
N GLY A 126 58.89 -4.74 13.85
CA GLY A 126 60.02 -4.16 13.13
C GLY A 126 59.65 -3.19 12.00
N MET A 127 58.42 -2.65 12.00
CA MET A 127 57.92 -1.77 10.94
C MET A 127 58.39 -0.30 11.08
N GLY A 128 59.05 0.02 12.20
CA GLY A 128 59.47 1.35 12.56
C GLY A 128 59.90 1.44 14.01
N GLN A 129 60.23 2.66 14.45
CA GLN A 129 60.77 2.94 15.77
C GLN A 129 60.10 4.15 16.41
N ILE A 130 59.99 4.15 17.74
CA ILE A 130 59.49 5.29 18.49
C ILE A 130 60.65 6.26 18.75
N ASP A 131 60.59 7.41 18.09
CA ASP A 131 61.51 8.52 18.29
C ASP A 131 61.13 9.25 19.59
N LYS A 132 61.94 9.06 20.63
CA LYS A 132 61.77 9.63 21.98
C LYS A 132 62.73 10.81 22.15
N CYS A 133 62.41 11.94 21.52
CA CYS A 133 63.14 13.19 21.75
C CYS A 133 62.72 13.79 23.11
N SER A 134 63.67 14.20 23.95
CA SER A 134 63.42 14.73 25.31
C SER A 134 62.58 16.02 25.33
N SER A 135 62.51 16.75 24.21
CA SER A 135 61.81 18.05 24.09
C SER A 135 60.46 17.98 23.36
N GLN A 136 60.02 16.81 22.87
CA GLN A 136 58.77 16.67 22.11
C GLN A 136 57.99 15.40 22.48
N SER A 137 56.66 15.43 22.26
CA SER A 137 55.82 14.23 22.39
C SER A 137 56.38 13.10 21.52
N PRO A 138 56.43 11.84 22.01
CA PRO A 138 57.00 10.71 21.27
C PRO A 138 56.30 10.56 19.92
N ARG A 139 57.06 10.17 18.89
CA ARG A 139 56.55 10.05 17.52
C ARG A 139 56.97 8.71 16.94
N TYR A 140 56.03 7.99 16.35
CA TYR A 140 56.38 6.77 15.62
C TYR A 140 56.87 7.11 14.21
N ARG A 141 58.06 6.63 13.84
CA ARG A 141 58.62 6.78 12.49
C ARG A 141 58.71 5.41 11.84
N SER A 142 58.33 5.34 10.57
CA SER A 142 58.58 4.16 9.74
C SER A 142 60.07 3.84 9.71
N LYS A 143 60.43 2.56 9.58
CA LYS A 143 61.82 2.14 9.38
C LYS A 143 62.46 2.81 8.16
N ASP A 144 61.67 3.06 7.12
CA ASP A 144 62.11 3.68 5.87
C ASP A 144 61.87 5.21 5.86
N CYS A 145 61.85 5.83 7.03
CA CYS A 145 61.64 7.27 7.16
C CYS A 145 62.88 8.06 6.67
N THR A 146 62.69 8.90 5.65
CA THR A 146 63.75 9.79 5.12
C THR A 146 64.20 10.91 6.06
N LEU A 147 63.56 11.03 7.24
CA LEU A 147 63.81 11.99 8.33
C LEU A 147 63.53 13.46 7.99
N VAL A 148 63.96 13.93 6.82
CA VAL A 148 63.78 15.31 6.33
C VAL A 148 63.02 15.30 4.98
N TYR A 149 62.26 16.36 4.72
CA TYR A 149 61.39 16.47 3.54
C TYR A 149 61.18 17.95 3.13
N MET A 150 61.03 18.23 1.83
CA MET A 150 61.04 19.61 1.31
C MET A 150 59.67 20.31 1.30
N GLU A 151 58.55 19.64 1.04
CA GLU A 151 57.27 20.33 0.78
C GLU A 151 56.08 19.88 1.64
N ALA A 152 56.02 18.60 2.06
CA ALA A 152 54.94 18.06 2.90
C ALA A 152 55.34 17.93 4.38
N LYS A 153 54.34 17.77 5.26
CA LYS A 153 54.55 17.57 6.71
C LYS A 153 55.20 16.22 7.07
N ARG A 154 55.12 15.22 6.19
CA ARG A 154 55.60 13.84 6.41
C ARG A 154 56.18 13.26 5.11
N CYS A 155 57.11 12.33 5.24
CA CYS A 155 57.54 11.49 4.11
C CYS A 155 56.46 10.46 3.76
N GLU A 156 56.53 9.91 2.54
CA GLU A 156 55.56 8.94 2.01
C GLU A 156 55.41 7.71 2.91
N ALA A 157 56.53 7.13 3.38
CA ALA A 157 56.51 5.97 4.28
C ALA A 157 55.77 6.25 5.60
N CYS A 158 55.98 7.42 6.21
CA CYS A 158 55.28 7.79 7.45
C CYS A 158 53.79 8.15 7.20
N GLU A 159 53.46 8.71 6.04
CA GLU A 159 52.06 8.98 5.67
C GLU A 159 51.29 7.69 5.39
N CYS A 160 51.91 6.71 4.73
CA CYS A 160 51.35 5.37 4.55
C CYS A 160 51.06 4.68 5.89
N ASN A 161 52.01 4.66 6.82
CA ASN A 161 51.79 4.10 8.16
C ASN A 161 50.66 4.82 8.92
N ARG A 162 50.60 6.16 8.82
CA ARG A 162 49.51 6.95 9.41
C ARG A 162 48.15 6.55 8.85
N LEU A 163 48.03 6.35 7.53
CA LEU A 163 46.80 5.90 6.88
C LEU A 163 46.41 4.49 7.33
N SER A 164 47.37 3.58 7.45
CA SER A 164 47.15 2.22 7.96
C SER A 164 46.65 2.22 9.40
N PHE A 165 47.26 2.98 10.31
CA PHE A 165 46.79 3.10 11.70
C PHE A 165 45.40 3.73 11.78
N LYS A 166 45.11 4.74 10.95
CA LYS A 166 43.78 5.34 10.86
C LYS A 166 42.73 4.34 10.40
N GLN A 167 43.07 3.46 9.46
CA GLN A 167 42.16 2.44 8.96
C GLN A 167 41.93 1.33 9.99
N LYS A 168 42.97 0.92 10.74
CA LYS A 168 42.84 -0.02 11.87
C LYS A 168 41.90 0.53 12.93
N LYS A 169 42.14 1.76 13.40
CA LYS A 169 41.26 2.44 14.36
C LYS A 169 39.81 2.54 13.86
N TRP A 170 39.62 2.86 12.58
CA TRP A 170 38.27 2.91 12.01
C TRP A 170 37.56 1.55 12.02
N ARG A 171 38.28 0.43 11.86
CA ARG A 171 37.72 -0.92 11.97
C ARG A 171 37.36 -1.24 13.42
N ASP A 172 38.25 -0.90 14.35
CA ASP A 172 38.06 -1.13 15.79
C ASP A 172 36.85 -0.32 16.32
N ASP A 173 36.76 0.97 15.98
CA ASP A 173 35.63 1.85 16.32
C ASP A 173 34.29 1.31 15.76
N ARG A 174 34.31 0.69 14.57
CA ARG A 174 33.10 0.09 13.95
C ARG A 174 32.73 -1.27 14.52
N ALA A 175 33.70 -2.04 15.00
CA ALA A 175 33.43 -3.30 15.69
C ALA A 175 32.62 -3.05 16.97
N GLU A 176 32.98 -2.01 17.75
CA GLU A 176 32.19 -1.57 18.91
C GLU A 176 30.79 -1.03 18.54
N GLU A 177 30.65 -0.25 17.45
CA GLU A 177 29.33 0.25 16.99
C GLU A 177 28.41 -0.87 16.47
N SER A 178 28.97 -1.91 15.85
CA SER A 178 28.24 -3.09 15.37
C SER A 178 27.48 -3.78 16.49
N ASP A 179 28.11 -3.96 17.66
CA ASP A 179 27.53 -4.70 18.77
C ASP A 179 26.39 -3.93 19.47
N LEU A 180 26.47 -2.60 19.51
CA LEU A 180 25.40 -1.72 20.02
C LEU A 180 24.21 -1.56 19.06
N SER A 181 24.42 -1.80 17.75
CA SER A 181 23.38 -1.66 16.72
C SER A 181 22.41 -2.85 16.69
N LYS A 182 22.87 -4.05 17.08
CA LYS A 182 22.11 -5.32 17.07
C LYS A 182 21.22 -5.50 18.30
N ILE A 183 21.51 -4.78 19.39
CA ILE A 183 20.71 -4.84 20.62
C ILE A 183 19.48 -3.94 20.46
N ASN A 184 18.29 -4.50 20.69
CA ASN A 184 17.04 -3.76 20.64
C ASN A 184 17.04 -2.63 21.68
N ASN A 185 16.60 -1.43 21.25
CA ASN A 185 16.65 -0.19 22.04
C ASN A 185 16.01 -0.31 23.43
N ARG A 186 15.07 -1.24 23.63
CA ARG A 186 14.41 -1.49 24.93
C ARG A 186 15.36 -2.03 26.01
N TYR A 187 16.46 -2.67 25.61
CA TYR A 187 17.43 -3.29 26.52
C TYR A 187 18.70 -2.44 26.71
N LEU A 188 18.78 -1.27 26.08
CA LEU A 188 19.91 -0.36 26.24
C LEU A 188 19.69 0.55 27.46
N LEU A 189 20.71 0.69 28.30
CA LEU A 189 20.73 1.66 29.39
C LEU A 189 20.72 3.10 28.85
N ARG A 190 20.19 4.04 29.63
CA ARG A 190 20.00 5.46 29.23
C ARG A 190 21.28 6.12 28.70
N LYS A 191 22.45 5.80 29.26
CA LYS A 191 23.75 6.30 28.81
C LYS A 191 24.12 5.81 27.40
N ALA A 192 23.82 4.55 27.09
CA ALA A 192 24.06 3.95 25.77
C ALA A 192 23.09 4.48 24.70
N LEU A 193 21.82 4.70 25.06
CA LEU A 193 20.82 5.35 24.17
C LEU A 193 21.25 6.77 23.75
N LEU A 194 21.79 7.56 24.69
CA LEU A 194 22.30 8.90 24.40
C LEU A 194 23.51 8.87 23.46
N ALA A 195 24.41 7.91 23.63
CA ALA A 195 25.55 7.70 22.73
C ALA A 195 25.10 7.31 21.32
N LYS A 196 24.17 6.35 21.19
CA LYS A 196 23.60 5.91 19.91
C LYS A 196 22.89 7.06 19.18
N THR A 197 22.15 7.89 19.92
CA THR A 197 21.47 9.08 19.36
C THR A 197 22.46 10.11 18.82
N LYS A 198 23.57 10.35 19.52
CA LYS A 198 24.64 11.26 19.04
C LYS A 198 25.33 10.72 17.78
N SER A 199 25.57 9.42 17.70
CA SER A 199 26.16 8.79 16.50
C SER A 199 25.22 8.94 15.29
N LEU A 200 23.93 8.59 15.43
CA LEU A 200 22.92 8.75 14.37
C LEU A 200 22.76 10.21 13.91
N ALA A 201 22.81 11.18 14.83
CA ALA A 201 22.77 12.60 14.49
C ALA A 201 23.99 13.03 13.65
N LYS A 202 25.16 12.48 13.94
CA LYS A 202 26.41 12.72 13.19
C LYS A 202 26.33 12.10 11.80
N GLU A 203 25.85 10.86 11.67
CA GLU A 203 25.64 10.20 10.38
C GLU A 203 24.67 10.98 9.49
N LYS A 204 23.53 11.40 10.04
CA LYS A 204 22.54 12.22 9.33
C LYS A 204 23.15 13.52 8.80
N LYS A 205 24.03 14.16 9.59
CA LYS A 205 24.72 15.39 9.19
C LYS A 205 25.72 15.15 8.06
N ILE A 206 26.44 14.03 8.08
CA ILE A 206 27.39 13.63 7.02
C ILE A 206 26.62 13.32 5.73
N ALA A 207 25.59 12.47 5.79
CA ALA A 207 24.75 12.15 4.65
C ALA A 207 24.14 13.41 4.00
N GLY A 208 23.66 14.36 4.82
CA GLY A 208 23.14 15.64 4.34
C GLY A 208 24.18 16.55 3.67
N LYS A 209 25.47 16.44 4.02
CA LYS A 209 26.55 17.14 3.30
C LYS A 209 26.85 16.46 1.96
N THR A 210 26.91 15.14 1.94
CA THR A 210 27.14 14.33 0.74
C THR A 210 26.06 14.55 -0.32
N ILE A 211 24.79 14.56 0.08
CA ILE A 211 23.66 14.87 -0.83
C ILE A 211 23.81 16.27 -1.43
N ARG A 212 24.19 17.27 -0.63
CA ARG A 212 24.41 18.64 -1.14
C ARG A 212 25.54 18.72 -2.15
N TYR A 213 26.64 18.00 -1.90
CA TYR A 213 27.75 17.90 -2.84
C TYR A 213 27.31 17.27 -4.17
N TYR A 214 26.63 16.12 -4.14
CA TYR A 214 26.14 15.46 -5.35
C TYR A 214 25.11 16.31 -6.11
N LYS A 215 24.20 17.00 -5.42
CA LYS A 215 23.28 17.95 -6.06
C LYS A 215 24.02 19.08 -6.80
N LYS A 216 25.11 19.59 -6.21
CA LYS A 216 25.95 20.61 -6.86
C LYS A 216 26.66 20.06 -8.10
N LYS A 217 27.21 18.84 -7.99
CA LYS A 217 27.87 18.14 -9.11
C LYS A 217 26.91 17.86 -10.25
N VAL A 218 25.69 17.38 -9.97
CA VAL A 218 24.64 17.14 -10.97
C VAL A 218 24.25 18.44 -11.68
N ARG A 219 24.10 19.56 -10.95
CA ARG A 219 23.82 20.86 -11.58
C ARG A 219 24.96 21.35 -12.49
N GLN A 220 26.21 21.05 -12.13
CA GLN A 220 27.35 21.36 -12.99
C GLN A 220 27.37 20.48 -14.24
N MET A 221 27.11 19.17 -14.09
CA MET A 221 27.01 18.25 -15.23
C MET A 221 25.86 18.64 -16.16
N ILE A 222 24.70 19.02 -15.63
CA ILE A 222 23.61 19.58 -16.45
C ILE A 222 24.11 20.82 -17.21
N LYS A 223 24.81 21.76 -16.57
CA LYS A 223 25.34 22.93 -17.29
C LYS A 223 26.40 22.61 -18.36
N SER A 224 27.21 21.58 -18.18
CA SER A 224 28.31 21.24 -19.10
C SER A 224 27.91 20.25 -20.20
N GLU A 225 26.90 19.41 -19.96
CA GLU A 225 26.53 18.28 -20.82
C GLU A 225 25.09 18.36 -21.32
N SER A 226 24.26 19.29 -20.85
CA SER A 226 22.89 19.41 -21.36
C SER A 226 22.86 20.14 -22.70
N ILE A 227 22.16 19.54 -23.66
CA ILE A 227 21.69 20.21 -24.87
C ILE A 227 20.38 20.92 -24.53
N VAL A 228 20.24 22.20 -24.90
CA VAL A 228 18.96 22.91 -24.77
C VAL A 228 18.00 22.31 -25.80
N VAL A 229 16.91 21.71 -25.32
CA VAL A 229 15.83 21.22 -26.18
C VAL A 229 15.19 22.45 -26.83
N ASP A 230 15.52 22.69 -28.09
CA ASP A 230 14.91 23.73 -28.91
C ASP A 230 13.41 23.41 -29.14
N GLN A 231 12.59 24.45 -29.33
CA GLN A 231 11.15 24.34 -29.62
C GLN A 231 10.83 23.39 -30.78
N HIS A 232 11.76 23.18 -31.72
CA HIS A 232 11.64 22.25 -32.83
C HIS A 232 11.76 20.78 -32.40
N LEU A 233 12.69 20.43 -31.50
CA LEU A 233 12.85 19.06 -31.00
C LEU A 233 11.69 18.63 -30.09
N SER A 234 11.07 19.59 -29.38
CA SER A 234 9.81 19.35 -28.67
C SER A 234 8.67 19.04 -29.64
N LYS A 235 8.61 19.72 -30.80
CA LYS A 235 7.62 19.43 -31.86
C LYS A 235 7.83 18.07 -32.50
N ASP A 236 9.06 17.63 -32.72
CA ASP A 236 9.34 16.30 -33.27
C ASP A 236 8.90 15.18 -32.32
N PHE A 237 9.12 15.32 -31.02
CA PHE A 237 8.55 14.40 -30.03
C PHE A 237 7.01 14.42 -30.04
N PHE A 238 6.40 15.59 -30.26
CA PHE A 238 4.94 15.72 -30.41
C PHE A 238 4.40 15.04 -31.67
N ASP A 239 5.11 15.16 -32.79
CA ASP A 239 4.68 14.62 -34.08
C ASP A 239 4.90 13.10 -34.16
N VAL A 240 6.00 12.58 -33.60
CA VAL A 240 6.25 11.13 -33.45
C VAL A 240 5.23 10.45 -32.52
N MET A 241 4.82 11.14 -31.45
CA MET A 241 3.75 10.65 -30.56
C MET A 241 2.37 10.70 -31.24
N LYS A 242 2.06 11.75 -32.01
CA LYS A 242 0.81 11.86 -32.79
C LYS A 242 0.65 10.73 -33.81
N GLN A 243 1.73 10.30 -34.44
CA GLN A 243 1.71 9.22 -35.44
C GLN A 243 1.36 7.84 -34.82
N ASN A 244 1.58 7.63 -33.51
CA ASN A 244 1.30 6.37 -32.81
C ASN A 244 -0.07 6.31 -32.07
N VAL A 245 -0.92 7.33 -32.22
CA VAL A 245 -2.21 7.47 -31.51
C VAL A 245 -3.25 6.40 -31.91
N THR A 246 -3.07 5.70 -33.02
CA THR A 246 -4.01 4.69 -33.54
C THR A 246 -4.16 3.47 -32.62
N LYS A 247 -3.17 3.16 -31.77
CA LYS A 247 -3.20 2.02 -30.82
C LYS A 247 -3.65 2.37 -29.40
N MET A 248 -3.90 3.64 -29.10
CA MET A 248 -4.29 4.08 -27.75
C MET A 248 -5.78 3.88 -27.49
N THR A 249 -6.12 3.39 -26.30
CA THR A 249 -7.51 3.38 -25.80
C THR A 249 -8.03 4.80 -25.61
N PRO A 250 -9.36 5.03 -25.64
CA PRO A 250 -9.94 6.36 -25.43
C PRO A 250 -9.44 7.05 -24.17
N ILE A 251 -9.32 6.31 -23.06
CA ILE A 251 -8.85 6.87 -21.78
C ILE A 251 -7.38 7.30 -21.83
N GLN A 252 -6.53 6.57 -22.56
CA GLN A 252 -5.13 6.94 -22.75
C GLN A 252 -5.01 8.23 -23.59
N LYS A 253 -5.86 8.38 -24.62
CA LYS A 253 -5.93 9.61 -25.42
C LYS A 253 -6.35 10.81 -24.55
N LEU A 254 -7.41 10.64 -23.75
CA LEU A 254 -7.88 11.68 -22.82
C LEU A 254 -6.79 12.06 -21.82
N PHE A 255 -6.19 11.07 -21.15
CA PHE A 255 -5.11 11.28 -20.20
C PHE A 255 -3.98 12.11 -20.82
N TRP A 256 -3.50 11.71 -22.00
CA TRP A 256 -2.42 12.40 -22.70
C TRP A 256 -2.80 13.83 -23.07
N SER A 257 -4.01 14.05 -23.61
CA SER A 257 -4.48 15.39 -23.97
C SER A 257 -4.53 16.33 -22.76
N GLU A 258 -4.90 15.83 -21.58
CA GLU A 258 -4.97 16.62 -20.36
C GLU A 258 -3.58 16.87 -19.75
N GLN A 259 -2.63 15.93 -19.88
CA GLN A 259 -1.23 16.17 -19.55
C GLN A 259 -0.64 17.29 -20.41
N MET A 260 -0.87 17.23 -21.72
CA MET A 260 -0.42 18.25 -22.68
C MET A 260 -0.97 19.64 -22.36
N LYS A 261 -2.28 19.70 -22.09
CA LYS A 261 -2.96 20.91 -21.64
C LYS A 261 -2.35 21.47 -20.35
N ALA A 262 -2.06 20.61 -19.37
CA ALA A 262 -1.45 21.03 -18.11
C ALA A 262 -0.04 21.61 -18.31
N ILE A 263 0.78 20.97 -19.16
CA ILE A 263 2.13 21.45 -19.50
C ILE A 263 2.06 22.82 -20.18
N SER A 264 1.17 22.99 -21.16
CA SER A 264 1.01 24.27 -21.86
C SER A 264 0.59 25.43 -20.94
N LYS A 265 -0.03 25.13 -19.79
CA LYS A 265 -0.52 26.12 -18.82
C LYS A 265 0.40 26.28 -17.60
N GLN A 266 1.63 25.77 -17.64
CA GLN A 266 2.58 25.88 -16.53
C GLN A 266 2.89 27.32 -16.11
N SER A 267 2.83 28.29 -17.04
CA SER A 267 3.01 29.71 -16.74
C SER A 267 1.92 30.28 -15.82
N ASN A 268 0.69 29.74 -15.89
CA ASN A 268 -0.40 30.09 -14.99
C ASN A 268 -1.24 28.86 -14.61
N PRO A 269 -0.79 28.05 -13.63
CA PRO A 269 -1.44 26.80 -13.25
C PRO A 269 -2.89 26.99 -12.76
N ARG A 270 -3.27 28.19 -12.29
CA ARG A 270 -4.64 28.50 -11.85
C ARG A 270 -5.66 28.47 -12.98
N THR A 271 -5.21 28.58 -14.23
CA THR A 271 -6.07 28.50 -15.43
C THR A 271 -6.31 27.07 -15.91
N MET A 272 -5.64 26.09 -15.29
CA MET A 272 -5.88 24.68 -15.61
C MET A 272 -7.29 24.29 -15.16
N ARG A 273 -8.02 23.63 -16.08
CA ARG A 273 -9.35 23.06 -15.86
C ARG A 273 -9.28 21.63 -16.32
N TRP A 274 -9.32 20.72 -15.36
CA TRP A 274 -9.23 19.29 -15.63
C TRP A 274 -10.56 18.77 -16.16
N ASN A 275 -10.50 17.83 -17.10
CA ASN A 275 -11.66 17.04 -17.48
C ASN A 275 -12.23 16.30 -16.24
N PRO A 276 -13.57 16.20 -16.06
CA PRO A 276 -14.19 15.50 -14.94
C PRO A 276 -13.62 14.10 -14.69
N MET A 277 -13.39 13.32 -15.75
CA MET A 277 -12.84 11.98 -15.64
C MET A 277 -11.43 11.97 -15.02
N MET A 278 -10.61 12.97 -15.32
CA MET A 278 -9.27 13.11 -14.72
C MET A 278 -9.34 13.39 -13.22
N ILE A 279 -10.33 14.14 -12.77
CA ILE A 279 -10.60 14.34 -11.34
C ILE A 279 -11.05 13.03 -10.68
N LYS A 280 -11.95 12.28 -11.31
CA LYS A 280 -12.44 10.98 -10.79
C LYS A 280 -11.30 9.98 -10.61
N ILE A 281 -10.42 9.86 -11.61
CA ILE A 281 -9.22 9.00 -11.54
C ILE A 281 -8.26 9.48 -10.45
N ALA A 282 -8.00 10.78 -10.37
CA ALA A 282 -7.12 11.35 -9.37
C ALA A 282 -7.64 11.15 -7.94
N LEU A 283 -8.94 11.32 -7.72
CA LEU A 283 -9.61 11.01 -6.44
C LEU A 283 -9.45 9.53 -6.09
N HIS A 284 -9.69 8.63 -7.03
CA HIS A 284 -9.55 7.21 -6.78
C HIS A 284 -8.10 6.83 -6.42
N LEU A 285 -7.12 7.29 -7.19
CA LEU A 285 -5.70 7.05 -6.92
C LEU A 285 -5.26 7.62 -5.57
N GLN A 286 -5.69 8.84 -5.24
CA GLN A 286 -5.45 9.46 -3.94
C GLN A 286 -6.08 8.63 -2.81
N SER A 287 -7.29 8.11 -3.00
CA SER A 287 -7.98 7.29 -1.98
C SER A 287 -7.30 5.94 -1.73
N LEU A 288 -6.66 5.36 -2.74
CA LEU A 288 -5.89 4.12 -2.62
C LEU A 288 -4.54 4.36 -1.91
N SER A 289 -3.80 5.40 -2.31
CA SER A 289 -2.53 5.75 -1.71
C SER A 289 -2.23 7.24 -1.86
N PRO A 290 -2.49 8.05 -0.82
CA PRO A 290 -2.13 9.47 -0.82
C PRO A 290 -0.64 9.68 -1.07
N THR A 291 0.22 8.82 -0.50
CA THR A 291 1.68 8.89 -0.66
C THR A 291 2.12 8.63 -2.09
N ALA A 292 1.55 7.61 -2.75
CA ALA A 292 1.89 7.34 -4.15
C ALA A 292 1.38 8.45 -5.08
N TYR A 293 0.18 8.98 -4.80
CA TYR A 293 -0.37 10.11 -5.55
C TYR A 293 0.54 11.34 -5.45
N GLU A 294 0.99 11.69 -4.24
CA GLU A 294 1.92 12.81 -4.05
C GLU A 294 3.28 12.57 -4.69
N TYR A 295 3.83 11.37 -4.58
CA TYR A 295 5.06 11.03 -5.28
C TYR A 295 4.92 11.25 -6.80
N LEU A 296 3.83 10.79 -7.43
CA LEU A 296 3.60 10.99 -8.86
C LEU A 296 3.44 12.47 -9.23
N ARG A 297 2.78 13.26 -8.38
CA ARG A 297 2.56 14.69 -8.57
C ARG A 297 3.84 15.52 -8.38
N GLU A 298 4.64 15.21 -7.36
CA GLU A 298 5.82 15.99 -6.96
C GLU A 298 7.10 15.55 -7.66
N SER A 299 7.18 14.30 -8.13
CA SER A 299 8.34 13.78 -8.88
C SER A 299 8.52 14.46 -10.25
N GLY A 300 7.52 15.19 -10.74
CA GLY A 300 7.51 15.77 -12.08
C GLY A 300 7.19 14.74 -13.18
N LEU A 301 6.90 13.49 -12.83
CA LEU A 301 6.50 12.45 -13.79
C LEU A 301 5.16 12.78 -14.46
N LEU A 302 4.17 13.22 -13.67
CA LEU A 302 2.82 13.52 -14.14
C LEU A 302 2.33 14.87 -13.61
N GLN A 303 1.62 15.61 -14.45
CA GLN A 303 0.81 16.75 -14.02
C GLN A 303 -0.51 16.23 -13.48
N LEU A 304 -0.76 16.42 -12.19
CA LEU A 304 -1.97 15.94 -11.52
C LEU A 304 -2.66 17.08 -10.74
N PRO A 305 -3.98 17.00 -10.53
CA PRO A 305 -4.70 17.95 -9.67
C PRO A 305 -4.06 18.10 -8.27
N SER A 306 -4.12 19.30 -7.69
CA SER A 306 -3.65 19.50 -6.31
C SER A 306 -4.56 18.79 -5.30
N GLN A 307 -4.03 18.38 -4.14
CA GLN A 307 -4.84 17.86 -3.03
C GLN A 307 -5.99 18.79 -2.63
N ARG A 308 -5.74 20.12 -2.61
CA ARG A 308 -6.78 21.09 -2.27
C ARG A 308 -7.96 21.00 -3.23
N ARG A 309 -7.68 20.84 -4.53
CA ARG A 309 -8.70 20.68 -5.58
C ARG A 309 -9.45 19.36 -5.43
N LEU A 310 -8.75 18.25 -5.15
CA LEU A 310 -9.39 16.96 -4.86
C LEU A 310 -10.27 17.03 -3.60
N TYR A 311 -9.84 17.76 -2.59
CA TYR A 311 -10.62 17.99 -1.38
C TYR A 311 -11.91 18.76 -1.69
N ASP A 312 -11.87 19.80 -2.54
CA ASP A 312 -13.07 20.56 -2.92
C ASP A 312 -14.11 19.69 -3.64
N PHE A 313 -13.68 18.69 -4.42
CA PHE A 313 -14.59 17.76 -5.07
C PHE A 313 -15.11 16.67 -4.12
N SER A 314 -14.24 16.05 -3.32
CA SER A 314 -14.64 14.99 -2.38
C SER A 314 -15.49 15.49 -1.20
N HIS A 315 -15.37 16.77 -0.84
CA HIS A 315 -16.12 17.43 0.23
C HIS A 315 -17.04 18.52 -0.34
N PHE A 316 -17.77 18.18 -1.40
CA PHE A 316 -18.74 19.11 -2.01
C PHE A 316 -19.90 19.44 -1.06
N THR A 317 -20.22 18.53 -0.13
CA THR A 317 -21.18 18.70 0.96
C THR A 317 -20.61 18.20 2.29
N GLN A 318 -21.34 18.40 3.39
CA GLN A 318 -20.95 17.90 4.71
C GLN A 318 -21.23 16.39 4.82
N ALA A 319 -20.22 15.62 5.22
CA ALA A 319 -20.38 14.21 5.53
C ALA A 319 -21.17 14.06 6.83
N LYS A 320 -22.40 13.53 6.75
CA LYS A 320 -23.27 13.27 7.89
C LYS A 320 -23.86 11.87 7.81
N GLU A 321 -24.15 11.29 8.95
CA GLU A 321 -24.97 10.08 9.06
C GLU A 321 -26.43 10.34 8.71
N GLY A 322 -27.19 9.26 8.48
CA GLY A 322 -28.57 9.29 8.04
C GLY A 322 -28.73 9.41 6.52
N ILE A 323 -29.85 10.01 6.12
CA ILE A 323 -30.24 10.20 4.71
C ILE A 323 -29.34 11.26 4.07
N GLN A 324 -28.71 10.90 2.94
CA GLN A 324 -27.80 11.75 2.18
C GLN A 324 -28.57 12.71 1.26
N GLN A 325 -29.29 13.69 1.83
CA GLN A 325 -30.18 14.61 1.07
C GLN A 325 -29.47 15.22 -0.15
N ALA A 326 -28.28 15.78 0.04
CA ALA A 326 -27.52 16.40 -1.07
C ALA A 326 -27.16 15.42 -2.20
N VAL A 327 -26.97 14.12 -1.88
CA VAL A 327 -26.72 13.09 -2.91
C VAL A 327 -28.03 12.75 -3.63
N ILE A 328 -29.13 12.63 -2.89
CA ILE A 328 -30.45 12.35 -3.44
C ILE A 328 -30.93 13.49 -4.34
N ASP A 329 -30.70 14.75 -3.96
CA ASP A 329 -31.08 15.92 -4.77
C ASP A 329 -30.29 15.95 -6.09
N LEU A 330 -28.97 15.75 -6.04
CA LEU A 330 -28.13 15.64 -7.24
C LEU A 330 -28.56 14.45 -8.12
N LEU A 331 -28.93 13.34 -7.50
CA LEU A 331 -29.44 12.17 -8.21
C LEU A 331 -30.78 12.47 -8.89
N SER A 332 -31.70 13.16 -8.20
CA SER A 332 -33.01 13.55 -8.75
C SER A 332 -32.85 14.43 -9.99
N GLU A 333 -32.03 15.48 -9.90
CA GLU A 333 -31.74 16.38 -11.03
C GLU A 333 -31.11 15.63 -12.22
N LYS A 334 -30.31 14.60 -11.94
CA LYS A 334 -29.72 13.74 -12.97
C LYS A 334 -30.79 12.86 -13.61
N LEU A 335 -31.62 12.23 -12.80
CA LEU A 335 -32.66 11.31 -13.26
C LEU A 335 -33.68 12.03 -14.14
N GLU A 336 -34.05 13.27 -13.80
CA GLU A 336 -34.93 14.10 -14.65
C GLU A 336 -34.40 14.31 -16.08
N LYS A 337 -33.07 14.31 -16.27
CA LYS A 337 -32.44 14.49 -17.59
C LYS A 337 -32.29 13.18 -18.37
N VAL A 338 -32.25 12.05 -17.66
CA VAL A 338 -31.96 10.73 -18.24
C VAL A 338 -33.22 9.92 -18.48
N ILE A 339 -34.24 10.10 -17.63
CA ILE A 339 -35.49 9.37 -17.70
C ILE A 339 -36.34 9.95 -18.82
N THR A 340 -36.63 9.11 -19.81
CA THR A 340 -37.52 9.42 -20.93
C THR A 340 -38.86 8.71 -20.81
N GLU A 341 -38.89 7.56 -20.11
CA GLU A 341 -40.05 6.70 -19.99
C GLU A 341 -40.33 6.37 -18.52
N ASP A 342 -41.60 6.24 -18.13
CA ASP A 342 -41.99 6.08 -16.73
C ASP A 342 -41.45 4.80 -16.09
N TYR A 343 -41.31 3.71 -16.84
CA TYR A 343 -40.73 2.47 -16.30
C TYR A 343 -39.27 2.63 -15.85
N GLN A 344 -38.56 3.67 -16.32
CA GLN A 344 -37.18 3.96 -15.90
C GLN A 344 -37.11 4.62 -14.52
N ARG A 345 -38.25 5.04 -13.95
CA ARG A 345 -38.36 5.59 -12.58
C ARG A 345 -38.36 4.52 -11.49
N TYR A 346 -38.35 3.23 -11.86
CA TYR A 346 -38.35 2.13 -10.90
C TYR A 346 -36.94 1.70 -10.50
N PHE A 347 -36.70 1.65 -9.19
CA PHE A 347 -35.42 1.32 -8.57
C PHE A 347 -35.55 0.22 -7.52
N ASN A 348 -34.49 -0.58 -7.39
CA ASN A 348 -34.31 -1.48 -6.27
C ASN A 348 -33.61 -0.73 -5.13
N LEU A 349 -34.10 -0.90 -3.90
CA LEU A 349 -33.46 -0.40 -2.69
C LEU A 349 -32.74 -1.56 -2.00
N LEU A 350 -31.41 -1.56 -2.10
CA LEU A 350 -30.54 -2.56 -1.49
C LEU A 350 -30.16 -2.10 -0.08
N PHE A 351 -30.11 -3.02 0.88
CA PHE A 351 -29.65 -2.70 2.23
C PHE A 351 -28.86 -3.85 2.86
N ASP A 352 -27.76 -3.51 3.53
CA ASP A 352 -26.91 -4.46 4.26
C ASP A 352 -26.10 -3.72 5.34
N GLU A 353 -25.63 -4.46 6.35
CA GLU A 353 -24.77 -3.95 7.40
C GLU A 353 -23.29 -4.21 7.11
N MET A 354 -22.45 -3.19 7.30
CA MET A 354 -21.01 -3.32 7.24
C MET A 354 -20.37 -3.07 8.61
N SER A 355 -19.57 -4.01 9.12
CA SER A 355 -18.78 -3.79 10.33
C SER A 355 -17.71 -2.72 10.14
N ILE A 356 -17.58 -1.82 11.12
CA ILE A 356 -16.64 -0.71 11.17
C ILE A 356 -15.74 -0.80 12.41
N GLN A 357 -14.70 0.03 12.46
CA GLN A 357 -13.92 0.23 13.69
C GLN A 357 -14.72 1.11 14.65
N SER A 358 -15.11 0.55 15.79
CA SER A 358 -15.71 1.32 16.90
C SER A 358 -14.75 2.39 17.39
N GLY A 359 -15.28 3.57 17.67
CA GLY A 359 -14.52 4.65 18.27
C GLY A 359 -15.08 6.03 17.92
N LEU A 360 -14.84 6.97 18.84
CA LEU A 360 -15.29 8.34 18.72
C LEU A 360 -14.26 9.22 18.01
N VAL A 361 -14.72 10.06 17.10
CA VAL A 361 -13.91 11.01 16.34
C VAL A 361 -14.48 12.41 16.52
N VAL A 362 -13.64 13.33 16.99
CA VAL A 362 -13.99 14.76 17.05
C VAL A 362 -13.73 15.39 15.70
N THR A 363 -14.78 15.93 15.08
CA THR A 363 -14.67 16.62 13.79
C THR A 363 -14.07 18.02 13.96
N LYS A 364 -13.68 18.66 12.85
CA LYS A 364 -13.19 20.04 12.90
C LYS A 364 -14.25 21.06 13.33
N SER A 365 -15.53 20.72 13.24
CA SER A 365 -16.64 21.53 13.77
C SER A 365 -16.83 21.37 15.27
N GLY A 366 -16.16 20.40 15.91
CA GLY A 366 -16.32 20.07 17.33
C GLY A 366 -17.34 18.97 17.60
N ASP A 367 -18.00 18.45 16.57
CA ASP A 367 -18.99 17.37 16.72
C ASP A 367 -18.30 16.04 17.02
N ILE A 368 -18.88 15.25 17.92
CA ILE A 368 -18.41 13.89 18.23
C ILE A 368 -19.18 12.90 17.36
N VAL A 369 -18.47 12.19 16.48
CA VAL A 369 -19.02 11.19 15.57
C VAL A 369 -18.57 9.80 16.01
N GLY A 370 -19.46 8.81 15.97
CA GLY A 370 -19.14 7.43 16.32
C GLY A 370 -20.17 6.75 17.23
N PHE A 371 -21.21 7.48 17.65
CA PHE A 371 -22.35 6.91 18.36
C PHE A 371 -23.36 6.28 17.40
N VAL A 372 -24.23 5.42 17.94
CA VAL A 372 -25.42 4.92 17.23
C VAL A 372 -26.37 6.09 16.94
N ASN A 373 -26.97 6.08 15.75
CA ASN A 373 -27.99 7.05 15.37
C ASN A 373 -29.35 6.45 15.68
N LEU A 374 -29.93 6.82 16.81
CA LEU A 374 -31.30 6.49 17.20
C LEU A 374 -32.22 7.69 16.94
N SER A 375 -33.47 7.43 16.56
CA SER A 375 -34.53 8.45 16.53
C SER A 375 -34.88 8.87 17.96
N GLU A 376 -35.59 9.99 18.14
CA GLU A 376 -36.01 10.43 19.48
C GLU A 376 -36.84 9.37 20.21
N ILE A 377 -37.69 8.65 19.46
CA ILE A 377 -38.51 7.56 19.99
C ILE A 377 -37.63 6.37 20.36
N GLU A 378 -36.72 5.95 19.47
CA GLU A 378 -35.79 4.85 19.73
C GLU A 378 -34.89 5.15 20.94
N GLN A 379 -34.44 6.40 21.07
CA GLN A 379 -33.65 6.86 22.21
C GLN A 379 -34.48 6.81 23.50
N SER A 380 -35.73 7.29 23.46
CA SER A 380 -36.62 7.26 24.63
C SER A 380 -36.92 5.84 25.09
N VAL A 381 -37.13 4.91 24.15
CA VAL A 381 -37.33 3.48 24.46
C VAL A 381 -36.06 2.87 25.06
N ALA A 382 -34.90 3.13 24.46
CA ALA A 382 -33.62 2.64 24.98
C ALA A 382 -33.32 3.21 26.38
N ASP A 383 -33.61 4.48 26.61
CA ASP A 383 -33.44 5.13 27.91
C ASP A 383 -34.36 4.49 28.98
N LEU A 384 -35.61 4.16 28.61
CA LEU A 384 -36.54 3.45 29.48
C LEU A 384 -36.06 2.03 29.80
N GLU A 385 -35.58 1.29 28.80
CA GLU A 385 -35.03 -0.06 28.98
C GLU A 385 -33.83 -0.05 29.93
N ASN A 386 -32.92 0.91 29.76
CA ASN A 386 -31.74 1.06 30.64
C ASN A 386 -32.15 1.41 32.07
N GLN A 387 -33.16 2.28 32.25
CA GLN A 387 -33.71 2.60 33.57
C GLN A 387 -34.33 1.37 34.26
N LEU A 388 -35.05 0.55 33.50
CA LEU A 388 -35.66 -0.69 34.01
C LEU A 388 -34.61 -1.77 34.34
N ALA A 389 -33.48 -1.79 33.63
CA ALA A 389 -32.37 -2.72 33.88
C ALA A 389 -31.50 -2.35 35.11
N GLY A 390 -31.75 -1.19 35.75
CA GLY A 390 -30.97 -0.74 36.90
C GLY A 390 -29.59 -0.16 36.54
N GLU A 391 -29.33 0.12 35.27
CA GLU A 391 -28.08 0.76 34.83
C GLU A 391 -28.18 2.29 34.99
N GLY A 392 -27.63 2.82 36.08
CA GLY A 392 -27.79 4.23 36.50
C GLY A 392 -27.12 5.31 35.63
N GLU A 393 -26.50 4.96 34.49
CA GLU A 393 -25.95 5.95 33.55
C GLU A 393 -26.39 5.63 32.11
N ILE A 394 -27.11 6.57 31.48
CA ILE A 394 -27.44 6.52 30.06
C ILE A 394 -26.14 6.70 29.25
N LYS A 395 -25.51 5.58 28.88
CA LYS A 395 -24.32 5.59 28.03
C LYS A 395 -24.73 5.53 26.57
N LYS A 396 -24.45 6.59 25.81
CA LYS A 396 -24.56 6.56 24.35
C LYS A 396 -23.67 5.45 23.80
N GLN A 397 -24.28 4.48 23.12
CA GLN A 397 -23.57 3.32 22.59
C GLN A 397 -22.72 3.72 21.38
N GLU A 398 -21.51 3.18 21.31
CA GLU A 398 -20.64 3.32 20.14
C GLU A 398 -21.09 2.41 19.00
N ALA A 399 -21.06 2.93 17.78
CA ALA A 399 -21.42 2.19 16.58
C ALA A 399 -20.35 1.15 16.22
N LYS A 400 -20.79 -0.10 16.05
CA LYS A 400 -19.96 -1.24 15.61
C LYS A 400 -20.16 -1.57 14.14
N LYS A 401 -21.27 -1.14 13.58
CA LYS A 401 -21.70 -1.40 12.21
C LYS A 401 -22.30 -0.13 11.59
N VAL A 402 -22.47 -0.16 10.28
CA VAL A 402 -23.26 0.83 9.53
C VAL A 402 -24.24 0.10 8.62
N LEU A 403 -25.53 0.43 8.77
CA LEU A 403 -26.57 0.05 7.82
C LEU A 403 -26.50 1.01 6.62
N VAL A 404 -26.33 0.47 5.42
CA VAL A 404 -26.21 1.26 4.21
C VAL A 404 -27.36 0.94 3.27
N PHE A 405 -28.07 1.98 2.83
CA PHE A 405 -29.07 1.89 1.78
C PHE A 405 -28.48 2.37 0.45
N MET A 406 -28.54 1.53 -0.57
CA MET A 406 -28.11 1.84 -1.93
C MET A 406 -29.30 1.73 -2.89
N LEU A 407 -29.53 2.78 -3.65
CA LEU A 407 -30.46 2.78 -4.76
C LEU A 407 -29.79 2.14 -5.98
N GLN A 408 -30.50 1.26 -6.70
CA GLN A 408 -30.03 0.64 -7.94
C GLN A 408 -31.12 0.70 -9.01
N GLY A 409 -30.78 1.24 -10.18
CA GLY A 409 -31.69 1.32 -11.32
C GLY A 409 -31.93 -0.04 -11.96
N VAL A 410 -33.19 -0.36 -12.22
CA VAL A 410 -33.57 -1.62 -12.90
C VAL A 410 -33.40 -1.47 -14.41
N SER A 411 -33.87 -0.36 -14.99
CA SER A 411 -33.70 -0.10 -16.44
C SER A 411 -32.49 0.77 -16.75
N LEU A 412 -32.02 1.55 -15.78
CA LEU A 412 -30.85 2.43 -15.91
C LEU A 412 -29.59 1.80 -15.28
N ASP A 413 -28.39 2.16 -15.74
CA ASP A 413 -27.13 1.82 -15.05
C ASP A 413 -26.76 2.93 -14.05
N VAL A 414 -27.62 3.09 -13.05
CA VAL A 414 -27.47 4.08 -11.98
C VAL A 414 -27.46 3.34 -10.65
N HIS A 415 -26.49 3.66 -9.79
CA HIS A 415 -26.45 3.13 -8.43
C HIS A 415 -25.76 4.14 -7.52
N GLU A 416 -26.39 4.49 -6.41
CA GLU A 416 -25.89 5.51 -5.47
C GLU A 416 -26.26 5.14 -4.04
N VAL A 417 -25.41 5.49 -3.08
CA VAL A 417 -25.72 5.35 -1.66
C VAL A 417 -26.58 6.53 -1.22
N VAL A 418 -27.76 6.22 -0.67
CA VAL A 418 -28.77 7.22 -0.32
C VAL A 418 -28.90 7.41 1.19
N ALA A 419 -28.50 6.43 2.01
CA ALA A 419 -28.45 6.60 3.45
C ALA A 419 -27.40 5.71 4.12
N ILE A 420 -26.85 6.20 5.23
CA ILE A 420 -25.86 5.49 6.07
C ILE A 420 -26.23 5.71 7.54
N PHE A 421 -26.72 4.68 8.21
CA PHE A 421 -27.10 4.74 9.62
C PHE A 421 -26.09 3.95 10.48
N PRO A 422 -25.42 4.56 11.47
CA PRO A 422 -24.57 3.84 12.40
C PRO A 422 -25.39 3.00 13.39
N THR A 423 -25.02 1.73 13.53
CA THR A 423 -25.74 0.72 14.31
C THR A 423 -24.78 -0.11 15.17
N THR A 424 -25.31 -0.82 16.16
CA THR A 424 -24.61 -1.88 16.90
C THR A 424 -25.14 -3.24 16.48
N GLU A 425 -26.38 -3.51 16.85
CA GLU A 425 -27.20 -4.63 16.41
C GLU A 425 -28.54 -4.06 15.98
N LEU A 426 -28.92 -4.32 14.74
CA LEU A 426 -30.14 -3.74 14.16
C LEU A 426 -31.36 -4.63 14.47
N SER A 427 -32.35 -4.06 15.15
CA SER A 427 -33.66 -4.71 15.33
C SER A 427 -34.51 -4.60 14.05
N ALA A 428 -35.51 -5.47 13.92
CA ALA A 428 -36.43 -5.43 12.78
C ALA A 428 -37.26 -4.13 12.76
N GLU A 429 -37.61 -3.61 13.94
CA GLU A 429 -38.39 -2.39 14.15
C GLU A 429 -37.59 -1.13 13.78
N GLN A 430 -36.30 -1.11 14.14
CA GLN A 430 -35.37 -0.07 13.71
C GLN A 430 -35.21 -0.10 12.19
N LEU A 431 -34.96 -1.28 11.61
CA LEU A 431 -34.87 -1.43 10.15
C LEU A 431 -36.16 -0.97 9.46
N TYR A 432 -37.33 -1.31 10.02
CA TYR A 432 -38.62 -0.88 9.50
C TYR A 432 -38.72 0.63 9.40
N THR A 433 -38.42 1.32 10.50
CA THR A 433 -38.48 2.78 10.58
C THR A 433 -37.53 3.42 9.58
N ARG A 434 -36.26 2.98 9.57
CA ARG A 434 -35.23 3.55 8.68
C ARG A 434 -35.49 3.28 7.20
N ALA A 435 -35.98 2.09 6.85
CA ALA A 435 -36.34 1.76 5.48
C ALA A 435 -37.47 2.67 4.99
N TRP A 436 -38.53 2.87 5.79
CA TRP A 436 -39.62 3.75 5.41
C TRP A 436 -39.21 5.22 5.33
N ASP A 437 -38.38 5.73 6.26
CA ASP A 437 -37.84 7.10 6.17
C ASP A 437 -37.12 7.34 4.82
N VAL A 438 -36.32 6.36 4.39
CA VAL A 438 -35.61 6.40 3.10
C VAL A 438 -36.61 6.31 1.94
N ILE A 439 -37.59 5.41 1.99
CA ILE A 439 -38.62 5.26 0.94
C ILE A 439 -39.42 6.55 0.78
N PHE A 440 -39.93 7.15 1.86
CA PHE A 440 -40.65 8.44 1.82
C PHE A 440 -39.82 9.54 1.16
N ASN A 441 -38.53 9.62 1.51
CA ASN A 441 -37.64 10.63 0.95
C ASN A 441 -37.40 10.46 -0.56
N LEU A 442 -37.30 9.21 -1.04
CA LEU A 442 -37.11 8.89 -2.45
C LEU A 442 -38.40 9.07 -3.27
N GLU A 443 -39.53 8.58 -2.75
CA GLU A 443 -40.84 8.69 -3.41
C GLU A 443 -41.28 10.15 -3.56
N SER A 444 -40.98 11.01 -2.58
CA SER A 444 -41.24 12.45 -2.66
C SER A 444 -40.53 13.17 -3.83
N ARG A 445 -39.49 12.54 -4.40
CA ARG A 445 -38.72 13.02 -5.56
C ARG A 445 -39.01 12.22 -6.83
N ASN A 446 -40.12 11.49 -6.86
CA ASN A 446 -40.54 10.67 -8.00
C ASN A 446 -39.50 9.58 -8.38
N ILE A 447 -38.78 9.07 -7.38
CA ILE A 447 -37.92 7.88 -7.47
C ILE A 447 -38.74 6.72 -6.90
N LYS A 448 -39.32 5.89 -7.78
CA LYS A 448 -40.26 4.84 -7.39
C LYS A 448 -39.52 3.58 -6.94
N ILE A 449 -39.77 3.12 -5.71
CA ILE A 449 -39.14 1.90 -5.18
C ILE A 449 -39.92 0.67 -5.61
N LEU A 450 -39.27 -0.23 -6.36
CA LEU A 450 -39.85 -1.49 -6.85
C LEU A 450 -39.63 -2.63 -5.85
N THR A 451 -38.39 -2.79 -5.38
CA THR A 451 -38.04 -3.90 -4.48
C THR A 451 -37.17 -3.48 -3.32
N LEU A 452 -37.36 -4.09 -2.15
CA LEU A 452 -36.38 -4.10 -1.06
C LEU A 452 -35.57 -5.39 -1.12
N ILE A 453 -34.25 -5.27 -1.21
CA ILE A 453 -33.36 -6.42 -1.31
C ILE A 453 -32.42 -6.44 -0.11
N GLY A 454 -32.56 -7.47 0.72
CA GLY A 454 -31.82 -7.71 1.96
C GLY A 454 -31.03 -9.03 1.94
N ASP A 455 -30.16 -9.25 2.93
CA ASP A 455 -29.61 -10.57 3.19
C ASP A 455 -30.64 -11.51 3.85
N GLY A 456 -30.26 -12.77 4.08
CA GLY A 456 -31.11 -13.80 4.67
C GLY A 456 -31.25 -13.75 6.20
N ALA A 457 -30.82 -12.69 6.88
CA ALA A 457 -30.79 -12.63 8.34
C ALA A 457 -32.19 -12.66 8.97
N GLY A 458 -32.28 -13.20 10.19
CA GLY A 458 -33.54 -13.30 10.92
C GLY A 458 -34.22 -11.96 11.18
N CYS A 459 -33.44 -10.89 11.46
CA CYS A 459 -33.95 -9.54 11.62
C CYS A 459 -34.62 -9.00 10.34
N ASN A 460 -34.01 -9.20 9.18
CA ASN A 460 -34.52 -8.76 7.88
C ASN A 460 -35.83 -9.48 7.51
N LYS A 461 -35.93 -10.77 7.84
CA LYS A 461 -37.18 -11.53 7.64
C LYS A 461 -38.29 -11.12 8.59
N LYS A 462 -37.96 -10.86 9.86
CA LYS A 462 -38.92 -10.30 10.82
C LYS A 462 -39.42 -8.94 10.32
N PHE A 463 -38.54 -8.09 9.78
CA PHE A 463 -38.90 -6.83 9.13
C PHE A 463 -39.90 -7.03 7.98
N PHE A 464 -39.69 -8.01 7.10
CA PHE A 464 -40.69 -8.32 6.06
C PHE A 464 -42.03 -8.79 6.65
N LYS A 465 -42.01 -9.67 7.65
CA LYS A 465 -43.23 -10.15 8.35
C LYS A 465 -44.02 -9.04 9.02
N MET A 466 -43.39 -7.95 9.44
CA MET A 466 -44.11 -6.80 10.03
C MET A 466 -45.09 -6.13 9.06
N HIS A 467 -44.99 -6.42 7.76
CA HIS A 467 -45.90 -5.91 6.73
C HIS A 467 -47.13 -6.80 6.49
N ALA A 468 -47.31 -7.89 7.25
CA ALA A 468 -48.39 -8.86 7.08
C ALA A 468 -49.82 -8.35 7.38
N LYS A 469 -50.03 -7.04 7.53
CA LYS A 469 -51.34 -6.50 7.91
C LYS A 469 -52.28 -6.47 6.69
N TYR A 470 -53.31 -7.33 6.75
CA TYR A 470 -54.57 -7.30 5.97
C TYR A 470 -54.72 -8.15 4.70
N ASP A 471 -53.85 -9.13 4.43
CA ASP A 471 -54.20 -10.17 3.43
C ASP A 471 -53.86 -11.58 3.95
N HIS A 472 -54.91 -12.35 4.23
CA HIS A 472 -54.84 -13.65 4.89
C HIS A 472 -54.54 -14.81 3.92
N SER A 473 -53.97 -14.56 2.74
CA SER A 473 -53.92 -15.56 1.68
C SER A 473 -52.57 -16.26 1.46
N GLU A 474 -51.45 -15.75 1.99
CA GLU A 474 -50.13 -16.35 1.74
C GLU A 474 -49.28 -16.57 3.00
N GLU A 475 -48.71 -17.77 3.13
CA GLU A 475 -47.85 -18.20 4.24
C GLU A 475 -46.58 -17.34 4.39
N PHE A 476 -46.13 -16.71 3.29
CA PHE A 476 -44.90 -15.94 3.21
C PHE A 476 -45.18 -14.50 2.75
N VAL A 477 -44.64 -13.51 3.47
CA VAL A 477 -44.75 -12.09 3.10
C VAL A 477 -43.63 -11.72 2.12
N TYR A 478 -43.99 -11.50 0.86
CA TYR A 478 -43.05 -11.13 -0.22
C TYR A 478 -43.36 -9.78 -0.86
N SER A 479 -44.38 -9.07 -0.41
CA SER A 479 -44.69 -7.72 -0.87
C SER A 479 -45.47 -6.94 0.18
N THR A 480 -45.56 -5.63 0.00
CA THR A 480 -46.40 -4.74 0.78
C THR A 480 -46.91 -3.60 -0.07
N ARG A 481 -48.01 -2.96 0.32
CA ARG A 481 -48.47 -1.71 -0.29
C ARG A 481 -47.49 -0.58 0.02
N ASN A 482 -47.15 0.21 -0.98
CA ASN A 482 -46.37 1.41 -0.79
C ASN A 482 -47.19 2.51 -0.10
N ILE A 483 -46.99 2.71 1.20
CA ILE A 483 -47.67 3.79 1.95
C ILE A 483 -47.05 5.17 1.71
N ALA A 484 -45.90 5.24 1.05
CA ALA A 484 -45.21 6.48 0.73
C ALA A 484 -45.69 7.13 -0.57
N CYS A 485 -46.54 6.45 -1.34
CA CYS A 485 -47.22 7.05 -2.49
C CYS A 485 -48.74 6.92 -2.36
N GLY A 486 -49.47 7.89 -2.91
CA GLY A 486 -50.94 7.84 -2.95
C GLY A 486 -51.50 6.78 -3.91
N GLU A 487 -50.64 6.17 -4.74
CA GLU A 487 -50.96 5.08 -5.67
C GLU A 487 -51.00 3.73 -4.93
N ASP A 488 -51.90 2.83 -5.35
CA ASP A 488 -51.94 1.45 -4.86
C ASP A 488 -50.85 0.60 -5.55
N ARG A 489 -49.59 0.93 -5.26
CA ARG A 489 -48.42 0.28 -5.87
C ARG A 489 -47.72 -0.65 -4.88
N PRO A 490 -47.41 -1.90 -5.25
CA PRO A 490 -46.67 -2.80 -4.38
C PRO A 490 -45.16 -2.48 -4.35
N ILE A 491 -44.53 -2.76 -3.21
CA ILE A 491 -43.09 -2.94 -3.07
C ILE A 491 -42.84 -4.43 -2.82
N PHE A 492 -41.99 -5.06 -3.62
CA PHE A 492 -41.66 -6.48 -3.48
C PHE A 492 -40.43 -6.70 -2.60
N PHE A 493 -40.40 -7.79 -1.84
CA PHE A 493 -39.29 -8.17 -0.99
C PHE A 493 -38.46 -9.28 -1.62
N MET A 494 -37.15 -9.18 -1.53
CA MET A 494 -36.24 -10.20 -2.02
C MET A 494 -35.08 -10.42 -1.05
N ILE A 495 -34.71 -11.69 -0.87
CA ILE A 495 -33.45 -12.08 -0.25
C ILE A 495 -32.41 -12.24 -1.35
N ASP A 496 -31.21 -11.72 -1.12
CA ASP A 496 -30.09 -11.76 -2.05
C ASP A 496 -29.84 -13.18 -2.62
N PRO A 497 -30.06 -13.41 -3.93
CA PRO A 497 -29.95 -14.75 -4.51
C PRO A 497 -28.54 -15.37 -4.40
N PRO A 498 -27.43 -14.64 -4.63
CA PRO A 498 -26.08 -15.13 -4.33
C PRO A 498 -25.87 -15.55 -2.88
N HIS A 499 -26.37 -14.80 -1.91
CA HIS A 499 -26.33 -15.18 -0.49
C HIS A 499 -27.15 -16.44 -0.21
N LEU A 500 -28.37 -16.51 -0.74
CA LEU A 500 -29.24 -17.68 -0.60
C LEU A 500 -28.60 -18.94 -1.23
N LEU A 501 -27.91 -18.80 -2.35
CA LEU A 501 -27.14 -19.91 -2.92
C LEU A 501 -26.01 -20.38 -1.98
N LYS A 502 -25.31 -19.45 -1.33
CA LYS A 502 -24.27 -19.78 -0.33
C LYS A 502 -24.87 -20.53 0.86
N THR A 503 -26.04 -20.12 1.37
CA THR A 503 -26.69 -20.78 2.51
C THR A 503 -27.18 -22.18 2.15
N ILE A 504 -27.83 -22.35 0.99
CA ILE A 504 -28.24 -23.68 0.48
C ILE A 504 -27.03 -24.60 0.34
N ARG A 505 -25.92 -24.12 -0.24
CA ARG A 505 -24.68 -24.90 -0.34
C ARG A 505 -24.16 -25.28 1.04
N ASN A 506 -24.16 -24.36 2.00
CA ASN A 506 -23.67 -24.64 3.35
C ASN A 506 -24.53 -25.71 4.04
N CYS A 507 -25.87 -25.67 3.89
CA CYS A 507 -26.75 -26.75 4.34
C CYS A 507 -26.41 -28.08 3.66
N PHE A 508 -26.29 -28.09 2.33
CA PHE A 508 -25.94 -29.29 1.56
C PHE A 508 -24.59 -29.85 1.98
N SER A 509 -23.59 -29.00 2.25
CA SER A 509 -22.26 -29.44 2.68
C SER A 509 -22.23 -30.14 4.04
N ASN A 510 -23.21 -29.88 4.89
CA ASN A 510 -23.35 -30.55 6.17
C ASN A 510 -24.17 -31.84 6.07
N SER A 511 -24.76 -32.15 4.91
CA SER A 511 -25.50 -33.39 4.69
C SER A 511 -24.55 -34.56 4.47
N HIS A 512 -24.46 -35.47 5.46
CA HIS A 512 -23.57 -36.64 5.41
C HIS A 512 -22.12 -36.27 5.04
N GLY A 513 -21.66 -35.10 5.49
CA GLY A 513 -20.37 -34.50 5.18
C GLY A 513 -19.90 -33.58 6.30
N HIS A 514 -18.87 -32.77 6.09
CA HIS A 514 -18.33 -31.75 7.03
C HIS A 514 -18.62 -31.99 8.52
N TYR A 515 -19.52 -31.22 9.13
CA TYR A 515 -19.89 -31.33 10.56
C TYR A 515 -21.05 -32.28 10.81
N ASN A 516 -21.60 -32.87 9.75
CA ASN A 516 -22.71 -33.81 9.74
C ASN A 516 -23.95 -33.33 10.51
N THR A 517 -24.22 -32.02 10.45
CA THR A 517 -25.37 -31.40 11.12
C THR A 517 -26.66 -31.51 10.32
N ARG A 518 -26.61 -32.11 9.12
CA ARG A 518 -27.77 -32.41 8.27
C ARG A 518 -27.70 -33.86 7.80
N ALA A 519 -28.85 -34.44 7.48
CA ALA A 519 -29.00 -35.79 6.94
C ALA A 519 -30.06 -35.76 5.83
N MET A 520 -29.76 -35.01 4.76
CA MET A 520 -30.75 -34.68 3.74
C MET A 520 -31.28 -35.92 3.03
N TRP A 521 -32.60 -36.02 2.96
CA TRP A 521 -33.31 -37.19 2.46
C TRP A 521 -34.61 -36.78 1.78
N LYS A 522 -34.92 -37.41 0.64
CA LYS A 522 -36.17 -37.20 -0.11
C LYS A 522 -36.56 -38.50 -0.82
N ASP A 523 -37.83 -38.88 -0.75
CA ASP A 523 -38.44 -39.98 -1.51
C ASP A 523 -37.64 -41.30 -1.47
N GLY A 524 -37.18 -41.70 -0.27
CA GLY A 524 -36.39 -42.92 -0.09
C GLY A 524 -34.89 -42.75 -0.33
N GLU A 525 -34.46 -41.66 -0.97
CA GLU A 525 -33.08 -41.45 -1.38
C GLU A 525 -32.36 -40.36 -0.56
N VAL A 526 -31.05 -40.55 -0.36
CA VAL A 526 -30.18 -39.61 0.35
C VAL A 526 -29.65 -38.54 -0.61
N ILE A 527 -29.53 -37.30 -0.13
CA ILE A 527 -28.85 -36.19 -0.82
C ILE A 527 -27.55 -35.91 -0.07
N SER A 528 -26.45 -36.53 -0.50
CA SER A 528 -25.18 -36.55 0.24
C SER A 528 -24.11 -35.65 -0.38
N TRP A 529 -23.41 -34.89 0.46
CA TRP A 529 -22.21 -34.14 0.03
C TRP A 529 -21.06 -35.07 -0.37
N ALA A 530 -20.99 -36.27 0.20
CA ALA A 530 -19.92 -37.23 -0.06
C ALA A 530 -19.81 -37.65 -1.54
N ALA A 531 -20.91 -37.56 -2.30
CA ALA A 531 -20.90 -37.77 -3.75
C ALA A 531 -19.93 -36.83 -4.48
N LEU A 532 -19.80 -35.57 -4.03
CA LEU A 532 -18.87 -34.60 -4.62
C LEU A 532 -17.41 -34.89 -4.25
N GLU A 533 -17.17 -35.44 -3.06
CA GLU A 533 -15.83 -35.91 -2.65
C GLU A 533 -15.40 -37.12 -3.49
N ALA A 534 -16.31 -38.08 -3.67
CA ALA A 534 -16.10 -39.25 -4.53
C ALA A 534 -15.84 -38.83 -5.99
N LEU A 535 -16.61 -37.88 -6.52
CA LEU A 535 -16.42 -37.34 -7.87
C LEU A 535 -15.03 -36.72 -8.04
N LEU A 536 -14.58 -35.91 -7.08
CA LEU A 536 -13.25 -35.33 -7.15
C LEU A 536 -12.16 -36.39 -7.14
N ASN A 537 -12.26 -37.40 -6.26
CA ASN A 537 -11.31 -38.50 -6.18
C ASN A 537 -11.26 -39.32 -7.48
N ALA A 538 -12.42 -39.66 -8.06
CA ALA A 538 -12.50 -40.37 -9.33
C ALA A 538 -11.90 -39.54 -10.49
N SER A 539 -12.23 -38.25 -10.54
CA SER A 539 -11.78 -37.34 -11.59
C SER A 539 -10.28 -37.00 -11.56
N ILE A 540 -9.53 -37.39 -10.52
CA ILE A 540 -8.07 -37.11 -10.45
C ILE A 540 -7.34 -37.71 -11.64
N LYS A 541 -7.78 -38.89 -12.09
CA LYS A 541 -7.16 -39.62 -13.20
C LYS A 541 -7.66 -39.20 -14.58
N ASP A 542 -8.76 -38.44 -14.63
CA ASP A 542 -9.38 -38.04 -15.89
C ASP A 542 -8.63 -36.87 -16.55
N LYS A 543 -8.21 -37.08 -17.80
CA LYS A 543 -7.55 -36.03 -18.61
C LYS A 543 -8.50 -34.89 -18.98
N PHE A 544 -9.80 -35.16 -19.08
CA PHE A 544 -10.83 -34.18 -19.44
C PHE A 544 -11.97 -34.22 -18.43
N LYS A 545 -12.13 -33.15 -17.64
CA LYS A 545 -13.18 -33.04 -16.63
C LYS A 545 -14.37 -32.27 -17.19
N LYS A 546 -15.58 -32.85 -17.09
CA LYS A 546 -16.84 -32.18 -17.44
C LYS A 546 -17.25 -31.11 -16.42
N HIS A 547 -16.65 -31.11 -15.22
CA HIS A 547 -16.91 -30.16 -14.16
C HIS A 547 -15.73 -29.22 -13.88
N LYS A 548 -16.03 -28.09 -13.22
CA LYS A 548 -15.03 -27.09 -12.77
C LYS A 548 -14.59 -27.27 -11.31
N LEU A 549 -15.10 -28.31 -10.65
CA LEU A 549 -14.83 -28.57 -9.23
C LEU A 549 -13.35 -28.85 -8.97
N THR A 550 -12.91 -28.39 -7.81
CA THR A 550 -11.57 -28.61 -7.23
C THR A 550 -11.74 -28.85 -5.74
N TRP A 551 -10.69 -29.27 -5.04
CA TRP A 551 -10.76 -29.45 -3.58
C TRP A 551 -11.23 -28.21 -2.82
N ALA A 552 -10.96 -27.00 -3.31
CA ALA A 552 -11.47 -25.76 -2.70
C ALA A 552 -13.00 -25.59 -2.79
N HIS A 553 -13.67 -26.32 -3.69
CA HIS A 553 -15.13 -26.35 -3.79
C HIS A 553 -15.77 -27.26 -2.76
N VAL A 554 -15.03 -28.27 -2.30
CA VAL A 554 -15.56 -29.38 -1.50
C VAL A 554 -15.07 -29.31 -0.06
N LYS A 555 -13.77 -29.04 0.15
CA LYS A 555 -13.17 -28.79 1.47
C LYS A 555 -13.26 -27.30 1.83
N LEU A 556 -14.40 -26.94 2.39
CA LEU A 556 -14.77 -25.56 2.68
C LEU A 556 -14.06 -24.98 3.92
N THR A 557 -13.22 -23.99 3.70
CA THR A 557 -12.69 -23.05 4.70
C THR A 557 -13.62 -21.84 4.91
N ALA A 558 -13.41 -21.05 5.96
CA ALA A 558 -14.17 -19.82 6.21
C ALA A 558 -14.23 -18.88 4.97
N PHE A 559 -13.13 -18.71 4.25
CA PHE A 559 -13.08 -17.87 3.04
C PHE A 559 -13.84 -18.48 1.85
N THR A 560 -13.73 -19.79 1.63
CA THR A 560 -14.41 -20.48 0.52
C THR A 560 -15.91 -20.64 0.77
N ARG A 561 -16.36 -20.61 2.04
CA ARG A 561 -17.78 -20.51 2.42
C ARG A 561 -18.43 -19.20 1.98
N MET A 562 -17.69 -18.10 1.95
CA MET A 562 -18.22 -16.79 1.54
C MET A 562 -18.15 -16.53 0.03
N ASN A 563 -17.53 -17.42 -0.73
CA ASN A 563 -17.28 -17.21 -2.16
C ASN A 563 -18.40 -17.81 -3.03
N VAL A 564 -19.16 -16.93 -3.69
CA VAL A 564 -20.30 -17.29 -4.55
C VAL A 564 -19.87 -18.16 -5.74
N LYS A 565 -18.66 -17.96 -6.29
CA LYS A 565 -18.16 -18.77 -7.41
C LYS A 565 -18.12 -20.25 -7.04
N TYR A 566 -17.60 -20.58 -5.86
CA TYR A 566 -17.52 -21.97 -5.42
C TYR A 566 -18.92 -22.54 -5.20
N ALA A 567 -19.83 -21.79 -4.58
CA ALA A 567 -21.22 -22.25 -4.42
C ALA A 567 -21.92 -22.54 -5.77
N THR A 568 -21.79 -21.62 -6.73
CA THR A 568 -22.37 -21.75 -8.08
C THR A 568 -21.80 -22.94 -8.84
N GLN A 569 -20.49 -23.17 -8.77
CA GLN A 569 -19.85 -24.27 -9.51
C GLN A 569 -20.19 -25.64 -8.89
N THR A 570 -20.24 -25.72 -7.55
CA THR A 570 -20.64 -26.91 -6.81
C THR A 570 -22.07 -27.35 -7.15
N MET A 571 -23.02 -26.41 -7.18
CA MET A 571 -24.44 -26.70 -7.44
C MET A 571 -24.82 -26.36 -8.87
N SER A 572 -23.99 -26.80 -9.83
CA SER A 572 -24.19 -26.53 -11.25
C SER A 572 -24.77 -27.72 -12.00
N ASN A 573 -25.39 -27.46 -13.15
CA ASN A 573 -25.82 -28.53 -14.07
C ASN A 573 -24.63 -29.39 -14.52
N SER A 574 -23.44 -28.80 -14.70
CA SER A 574 -22.23 -29.56 -15.04
C SER A 574 -21.80 -30.55 -13.94
N ALA A 575 -22.01 -30.20 -12.67
CA ALA A 575 -21.72 -31.11 -11.56
C ALA A 575 -22.74 -32.26 -11.51
N SER A 576 -24.02 -31.98 -11.72
CA SER A 576 -25.07 -33.00 -11.85
C SER A 576 -24.77 -33.99 -12.99
N LEU A 577 -24.49 -33.49 -14.19
CA LEU A 577 -24.14 -34.35 -15.33
C LEU A 577 -22.87 -35.17 -15.10
N SER A 578 -21.86 -34.61 -14.42
CA SER A 578 -20.64 -35.36 -14.12
C SER A 578 -20.89 -36.47 -13.10
N LEU A 579 -21.77 -36.25 -12.12
CA LEU A 579 -22.16 -37.29 -11.17
C LEU A 579 -22.98 -38.39 -11.84
N SER A 580 -23.87 -38.04 -12.78
CA SER A 580 -24.70 -39.05 -13.45
C SER A 580 -23.91 -40.06 -14.26
N ASP A 581 -22.71 -39.71 -14.72
CA ASP A 581 -21.81 -40.64 -15.41
C ASP A 581 -21.35 -41.80 -14.50
N TYR A 582 -21.42 -41.65 -13.18
CA TYR A 582 -21.01 -42.64 -12.19
C TYR A 582 -22.19 -43.30 -11.47
N LYS A 583 -23.42 -43.15 -11.97
CA LYS A 583 -24.62 -43.68 -11.30
C LYS A 583 -24.56 -45.21 -11.11
N ASP A 584 -24.00 -45.92 -12.09
CA ASP A 584 -23.90 -47.38 -12.09
C ASP A 584 -22.53 -47.88 -11.60
N ASP A 585 -21.68 -46.99 -11.07
CA ASP A 585 -20.37 -47.34 -10.53
C ASP A 585 -20.49 -47.75 -9.06
N GLU A 586 -20.05 -48.97 -8.72
CA GLU A 586 -20.12 -49.52 -7.36
C GLU A 586 -19.46 -48.61 -6.30
N ARG A 587 -18.45 -47.81 -6.69
CA ARG A 587 -17.77 -46.87 -5.77
C ARG A 587 -18.66 -45.70 -5.33
N PHE A 588 -19.76 -45.48 -6.04
CA PHE A 588 -20.74 -44.42 -5.83
C PHE A 588 -22.10 -44.95 -5.36
N ASP A 589 -22.19 -46.25 -5.06
CA ASP A 589 -23.42 -46.89 -4.59
C ASP A 589 -23.98 -46.18 -3.35
N GLY A 590 -25.29 -45.91 -3.37
CA GLY A 590 -25.99 -45.11 -2.36
C GLY A 590 -25.60 -43.63 -2.26
N LEU A 591 -24.61 -43.14 -3.02
CA LEU A 591 -24.16 -41.74 -3.00
C LEU A 591 -24.75 -40.92 -4.15
N VAL A 592 -24.77 -41.47 -5.37
CA VAL A 592 -25.32 -40.79 -6.56
C VAL A 592 -26.78 -41.19 -6.76
N THR A 593 -27.67 -40.46 -6.12
CA THR A 593 -29.11 -40.71 -6.16
C THR A 593 -29.83 -39.83 -7.18
N SER A 594 -31.04 -40.24 -7.60
CA SER A 594 -31.85 -39.43 -8.51
C SER A 594 -32.23 -38.08 -7.89
N GLN A 595 -32.56 -38.06 -6.59
CA GLN A 595 -32.89 -36.85 -5.86
C GLN A 595 -31.69 -35.88 -5.73
N LEU A 596 -30.46 -36.38 -5.55
CA LEU A 596 -29.27 -35.53 -5.55
C LEU A 596 -29.08 -34.83 -6.91
N LEU A 597 -29.21 -35.59 -8.00
CA LEU A 597 -29.06 -35.04 -9.34
C LEU A 597 -30.12 -33.98 -9.65
N MET A 598 -31.37 -34.22 -9.23
CA MET A 598 -32.47 -33.27 -9.33
C MET A 598 -32.23 -32.02 -8.47
N PHE A 599 -31.80 -32.18 -7.22
CA PHE A 599 -31.46 -31.07 -6.34
C PHE A 599 -30.44 -30.11 -7.00
N LEU A 600 -29.34 -30.65 -7.54
CA LEU A 600 -28.32 -29.84 -8.21
C LEU A 600 -28.87 -29.13 -9.47
N LYS A 601 -29.78 -29.77 -10.21
CA LYS A 601 -30.43 -29.18 -11.39
C LYS A 601 -31.39 -28.05 -11.02
N GLU A 602 -32.25 -28.25 -10.01
CA GLU A 602 -33.24 -27.26 -9.59
C GLU A 602 -32.58 -26.04 -8.94
N VAL A 603 -31.53 -26.24 -8.13
CA VAL A 603 -30.74 -25.13 -7.58
C VAL A 603 -30.01 -24.36 -8.68
N ASN A 604 -29.48 -25.04 -9.70
CA ASN A 604 -28.88 -24.37 -10.85
C ASN A 604 -29.92 -23.55 -11.63
N LYS A 605 -31.11 -24.12 -11.90
CA LYS A 605 -32.20 -23.42 -12.60
C LYS A 605 -32.63 -22.16 -11.84
N PHE A 606 -32.83 -22.28 -10.52
CA PHE A 606 -33.12 -21.16 -9.63
C PHE A 606 -32.11 -20.03 -9.83
N PHE A 607 -30.82 -20.33 -9.66
CA PHE A 607 -29.79 -19.28 -9.71
C PHE A 607 -29.60 -18.69 -11.10
N ASP A 608 -29.65 -19.51 -12.16
CA ASP A 608 -29.53 -19.02 -13.53
C ASP A 608 -30.67 -18.06 -13.91
N CYS A 609 -31.92 -18.38 -13.52
CA CYS A 609 -33.07 -17.51 -13.76
C CYS A 609 -32.93 -16.15 -13.07
N LEU A 610 -32.34 -16.11 -11.86
CA LEU A 610 -32.15 -14.88 -11.09
C LEU A 610 -30.82 -14.15 -11.39
N ASN A 611 -29.99 -14.68 -12.29
CA ASN A 611 -28.68 -14.09 -12.64
C ASN A 611 -28.53 -13.82 -14.14
N GLY A 612 -29.62 -13.93 -14.90
CA GLY A 612 -29.68 -13.61 -16.32
C GLY A 612 -29.42 -12.11 -16.58
N SER A 613 -28.73 -11.81 -17.69
CA SER A 613 -28.63 -10.43 -18.19
C SER A 613 -28.34 -10.39 -19.68
N HIS A 614 -28.50 -9.23 -20.30
CA HIS A 614 -27.98 -8.98 -21.64
C HIS A 614 -26.48 -9.30 -21.69
N ASP A 615 -26.04 -9.84 -22.82
CA ASP A 615 -24.65 -10.19 -23.09
C ASP A 615 -24.10 -9.33 -24.24
N PRO A 616 -23.72 -8.06 -23.95
CA PRO A 616 -23.22 -7.15 -24.97
C PRO A 616 -21.90 -7.61 -25.61
N ASP A 617 -21.13 -8.43 -24.89
CA ASP A 617 -19.83 -8.95 -25.34
C ASP A 617 -19.94 -10.26 -26.15
N GLY A 618 -21.13 -10.88 -26.22
CA GLY A 618 -21.33 -12.18 -26.84
C GLY A 618 -20.55 -13.34 -26.19
N LYS A 619 -20.06 -13.17 -24.95
CA LYS A 619 -19.20 -14.13 -24.23
C LYS A 619 -20.00 -15.16 -23.43
N ARG A 620 -21.29 -14.94 -23.19
CA ARG A 620 -22.14 -15.85 -22.43
C ARG A 620 -22.74 -16.90 -23.35
N ASN A 621 -23.00 -18.05 -22.74
CA ASN A 621 -23.62 -19.15 -23.46
C ASN A 621 -25.07 -18.82 -23.80
N LYS A 622 -25.30 -18.39 -25.04
CA LYS A 622 -26.64 -18.06 -25.57
C LYS A 622 -27.59 -19.27 -25.60
N SER A 623 -27.08 -20.50 -25.43
CA SER A 623 -27.94 -21.70 -25.39
C SER A 623 -28.67 -21.88 -24.07
N ASN A 624 -28.20 -21.29 -22.96
CA ASN A 624 -28.90 -21.37 -21.69
C ASN A 624 -30.01 -20.31 -21.62
N LYS A 625 -31.24 -20.73 -21.91
CA LYS A 625 -32.45 -19.87 -21.88
C LYS A 625 -32.67 -19.21 -20.52
N ASN A 626 -32.25 -19.83 -19.41
CA ASN A 626 -32.44 -19.29 -18.07
C ASN A 626 -31.63 -18.01 -17.82
N LEU A 627 -30.51 -17.83 -18.54
CA LEU A 627 -29.64 -16.65 -18.40
C LEU A 627 -30.04 -15.47 -19.30
N LEU A 628 -31.11 -15.60 -20.10
CA LEU A 628 -31.59 -14.54 -20.97
C LEU A 628 -32.37 -13.46 -20.19
N PRO A 629 -32.39 -12.21 -20.67
CA PRO A 629 -33.29 -11.18 -20.14
C PRO A 629 -34.76 -11.62 -20.24
N TYR A 630 -35.59 -11.13 -19.32
CA TYR A 630 -37.05 -11.30 -19.38
C TYR A 630 -37.64 -10.25 -20.29
N LYS A 631 -38.54 -10.64 -21.21
CA LYS A 631 -39.15 -9.74 -22.21
C LYS A 631 -40.67 -9.82 -22.26
N SER A 632 -41.27 -10.76 -21.53
CA SER A 632 -42.71 -11.01 -21.55
C SER A 632 -43.20 -11.38 -20.17
N VAL A 633 -44.37 -10.86 -19.81
CA VAL A 633 -45.07 -11.15 -18.55
C VAL A 633 -45.44 -12.64 -18.45
N ASN A 634 -45.60 -13.27 -19.62
CA ASN A 634 -45.93 -14.69 -19.80
C ASN A 634 -44.68 -15.57 -20.02
N ASP A 635 -43.48 -15.07 -19.72
CA ASP A 635 -42.26 -15.88 -19.79
C ASP A 635 -42.39 -17.13 -18.91
N GLU A 636 -42.29 -18.31 -19.53
CA GLU A 636 -42.48 -19.60 -18.86
C GLU A 636 -41.56 -19.78 -17.66
N ARG A 637 -40.38 -19.14 -17.65
CA ARG A 637 -39.45 -19.24 -16.52
C ARG A 637 -40.04 -18.68 -15.22
N LEU A 638 -40.89 -17.65 -15.28
CA LEU A 638 -41.50 -17.03 -14.11
C LEU A 638 -42.55 -17.91 -13.43
N THR A 639 -43.22 -18.77 -14.20
CA THR A 639 -44.33 -19.60 -13.70
C THR A 639 -43.96 -21.08 -13.70
N THR A 640 -43.56 -21.62 -14.85
CA THR A 640 -43.20 -23.02 -15.01
C THR A 640 -41.89 -23.33 -14.27
N THR A 641 -40.78 -22.71 -14.65
CA THR A 641 -39.47 -23.04 -14.06
C THR A 641 -39.37 -22.66 -12.59
N LEU A 642 -39.62 -21.40 -12.22
CA LEU A 642 -39.42 -20.96 -10.83
C LEU A 642 -40.48 -21.48 -9.86
N LYS A 643 -41.78 -21.42 -10.23
CA LYS A 643 -42.86 -21.82 -9.31
C LYS A 643 -43.23 -23.30 -9.41
N LYS A 644 -43.41 -23.85 -10.62
CA LYS A 644 -43.91 -25.23 -10.80
C LYS A 644 -42.81 -26.31 -10.83
N GLU A 645 -41.56 -25.96 -11.10
CA GLU A 645 -40.44 -26.90 -11.04
C GLU A 645 -39.61 -26.68 -9.77
N VAL A 646 -38.92 -25.54 -9.65
CA VAL A 646 -37.98 -25.27 -8.55
C VAL A 646 -38.70 -25.24 -7.20
N LEU A 647 -39.67 -24.35 -7.02
CA LEU A 647 -40.34 -24.20 -5.73
C LEU A 647 -41.12 -25.45 -5.36
N LYS A 648 -41.77 -26.06 -6.36
CA LYS A 648 -42.50 -27.32 -6.21
C LYS A 648 -41.59 -28.46 -5.75
N PHE A 649 -40.37 -28.57 -6.27
CA PHE A 649 -39.39 -29.56 -5.80
C PHE A 649 -39.12 -29.43 -4.31
N PHE A 650 -38.91 -28.20 -3.80
CA PHE A 650 -38.68 -27.98 -2.37
C PHE A 650 -39.95 -28.20 -1.52
N GLN A 651 -41.14 -27.88 -2.03
CA GLN A 651 -42.41 -28.18 -1.36
C GLN A 651 -42.65 -29.69 -1.26
N ASP A 652 -42.43 -30.42 -2.35
CA ASP A 652 -42.59 -31.87 -2.39
C ASP A 652 -41.52 -32.56 -1.55
N TRP A 653 -40.34 -31.96 -1.41
CA TRP A 653 -39.32 -32.41 -0.47
C TRP A 653 -39.80 -32.31 0.97
N GLN A 654 -40.35 -31.15 1.41
CA GLN A 654 -40.90 -31.03 2.77
C GLN A 654 -42.00 -32.08 3.02
N LYS A 655 -42.93 -32.24 2.09
CA LYS A 655 -44.01 -33.26 2.18
C LYS A 655 -43.48 -34.68 2.24
N SER A 656 -42.44 -34.99 1.46
CA SER A 656 -41.78 -36.29 1.48
C SER A 656 -41.22 -36.60 2.87
N VAL A 657 -40.58 -35.63 3.50
CA VAL A 657 -40.03 -35.76 4.85
C VAL A 657 -41.14 -35.84 5.91
N GLU A 658 -42.21 -35.08 5.78
CA GLU A 658 -43.38 -35.15 6.67
C GLU A 658 -44.05 -36.53 6.61
N ASN A 659 -44.22 -37.08 5.41
CA ASN A 659 -44.86 -38.38 5.17
C ASN A 659 -43.91 -39.57 5.38
N ARG A 660 -42.64 -39.34 5.73
CA ARG A 660 -41.68 -40.42 5.97
C ARG A 660 -42.11 -41.27 7.18
N GLU A 661 -42.32 -42.56 6.93
CA GLU A 661 -42.61 -43.58 7.94
C GLU A 661 -41.44 -43.74 8.92
N GLY A 662 -41.75 -43.89 10.21
CA GLY A 662 -40.78 -44.04 11.31
C GLY A 662 -40.92 -42.98 12.41
N GLU A 663 -40.37 -43.29 13.58
CA GLU A 663 -40.36 -42.39 14.75
C GLU A 663 -39.25 -41.33 14.61
N PHE A 664 -39.51 -40.31 13.78
CA PHE A 664 -38.62 -39.15 13.62
C PHE A 664 -39.15 -37.95 14.37
N THR A 665 -38.29 -37.33 15.20
CA THR A 665 -38.61 -36.07 15.88
C THR A 665 -38.70 -34.90 14.89
N ALA A 666 -39.28 -33.78 15.32
CA ALA A 666 -39.29 -32.56 14.51
C ALA A 666 -37.87 -32.07 14.16
N GLU A 667 -36.91 -32.25 15.08
CA GLU A 667 -35.51 -31.89 14.85
C GLU A 667 -34.87 -32.81 13.79
N ASP A 668 -35.18 -34.11 13.83
CA ASP A 668 -34.69 -35.06 12.82
C ASP A 668 -35.23 -34.70 11.44
N ARG A 669 -36.52 -34.38 11.35
CA ARG A 669 -37.16 -33.97 10.08
C ARG A 669 -36.58 -32.66 9.54
N GLU A 670 -36.32 -31.67 10.40
CA GLU A 670 -35.63 -30.41 10.00
C GLU A 670 -34.21 -30.69 9.46
N LYS A 671 -33.51 -31.71 9.95
CA LYS A 671 -32.19 -32.12 9.42
C LYS A 671 -32.25 -32.77 8.03
N MET A 672 -33.42 -33.28 7.62
CA MET A 672 -33.61 -33.99 6.34
C MET A 672 -33.85 -33.09 5.14
N THR A 673 -34.09 -31.79 5.34
CA THR A 673 -34.33 -30.81 4.29
C THR A 673 -33.29 -29.67 4.32
N ILE A 674 -33.42 -28.71 3.41
CA ILE A 674 -32.75 -27.41 3.59
C ILE A 674 -33.31 -26.72 4.84
N SER A 675 -32.54 -25.81 5.46
CA SER A 675 -33.05 -25.12 6.65
C SER A 675 -34.36 -24.40 6.37
N SER A 676 -35.28 -24.42 7.33
CA SER A 676 -36.54 -23.62 7.32
C SER A 676 -36.30 -22.17 6.91
N GLN A 677 -35.21 -21.57 7.39
CA GLN A 677 -34.75 -20.24 6.99
C GLN A 677 -34.44 -20.16 5.49
N SER A 678 -33.70 -21.11 4.91
CA SER A 678 -33.41 -21.08 3.46
C SER A 678 -34.67 -21.34 2.63
N TYR A 679 -35.57 -22.18 3.11
CA TYR A 679 -36.85 -22.45 2.46
C TYR A 679 -37.75 -21.22 2.41
N GLU A 680 -37.92 -20.52 3.52
CA GLU A 680 -38.63 -19.22 3.57
C GLU A 680 -37.99 -18.18 2.64
N SER A 681 -36.66 -18.09 2.63
CA SER A 681 -35.94 -17.18 1.73
C SER A 681 -36.17 -17.51 0.24
N LEU A 682 -36.27 -18.80 -0.12
CA LEU A 682 -36.60 -19.20 -1.50
C LEU A 682 -38.00 -18.72 -1.90
N HIS A 683 -39.00 -18.88 -1.03
CA HIS A 683 -40.35 -18.41 -1.28
C HIS A 683 -40.38 -16.89 -1.47
N ILE A 684 -39.88 -16.13 -0.49
CA ILE A 684 -39.87 -14.66 -0.55
C ILE A 684 -39.19 -14.18 -1.84
N THR A 685 -38.00 -14.72 -2.15
CA THR A 685 -37.25 -14.30 -3.34
C THR A 685 -37.93 -14.69 -4.65
N ILE A 686 -38.50 -15.90 -4.78
CA ILE A 686 -39.15 -16.33 -6.02
C ILE A 686 -40.43 -15.53 -6.28
N PHE A 687 -41.29 -15.40 -5.27
CA PHE A 687 -42.55 -14.64 -5.43
C PHE A 687 -42.29 -13.15 -5.62
N GLY A 688 -41.39 -12.56 -4.83
CA GLY A 688 -40.99 -11.16 -4.96
C GLY A 688 -40.38 -10.85 -6.32
N PHE A 689 -39.45 -11.69 -6.80
CA PHE A 689 -38.85 -11.54 -8.13
C PHE A 689 -39.89 -11.63 -9.24
N CYS A 690 -40.74 -12.67 -9.22
CA CYS A 690 -41.75 -12.85 -10.25
C CYS A 690 -42.77 -11.70 -10.26
N GLY A 691 -43.16 -11.19 -9.09
CA GLY A 691 -44.03 -10.02 -8.96
C GLY A 691 -43.39 -8.76 -9.54
N ALA A 692 -42.16 -8.46 -9.14
CA ALA A 692 -41.42 -7.28 -9.59
C ALA A 692 -41.17 -7.28 -11.11
N VAL A 693 -40.78 -8.43 -11.69
CA VAL A 693 -40.53 -8.57 -13.13
C VAL A 693 -41.82 -8.37 -13.92
N LYS A 694 -42.92 -9.02 -13.52
CA LYS A 694 -44.21 -8.86 -14.21
C LYS A 694 -44.70 -7.43 -14.15
N PHE A 695 -44.71 -6.84 -12.95
CA PHE A 695 -45.12 -5.46 -12.74
C PHE A 695 -44.35 -4.48 -13.64
N LEU A 696 -43.03 -4.62 -13.72
CA LEU A 696 -42.21 -3.71 -14.51
C LEU A 696 -42.37 -3.92 -16.03
N LEU A 697 -42.61 -5.16 -16.49
CA LEU A 697 -42.96 -5.44 -17.89
C LEU A 697 -44.35 -4.87 -18.25
N ASP A 698 -45.32 -4.98 -17.34
CA ASP A 698 -46.65 -4.38 -17.49
C ASP A 698 -46.58 -2.84 -17.55
N CYS A 699 -45.61 -2.24 -16.85
CA CYS A 699 -45.28 -0.81 -16.96
C CYS A 699 -44.60 -0.42 -18.29
N GLY A 700 -44.40 -1.37 -19.22
CA GLY A 700 -43.84 -1.11 -20.55
C GLY A 700 -42.32 -1.25 -20.67
N ALA A 701 -41.64 -1.84 -19.68
CA ALA A 701 -40.22 -2.11 -19.82
C ALA A 701 -39.95 -3.13 -20.94
N PRO A 702 -39.04 -2.86 -21.90
CA PRO A 702 -38.83 -3.74 -23.05
C PRO A 702 -38.10 -5.04 -22.69
N SER A 703 -37.26 -4.99 -21.66
CA SER A 703 -36.54 -6.14 -21.15
C SER A 703 -36.04 -5.89 -19.73
N ILE A 704 -35.85 -6.97 -18.97
CA ILE A 704 -35.40 -6.92 -17.57
C ILE A 704 -34.23 -7.88 -17.36
N ASP A 705 -33.16 -7.33 -16.77
CA ASP A 705 -31.98 -8.09 -16.36
C ASP A 705 -32.14 -8.57 -14.92
N ALA A 706 -32.32 -9.88 -14.74
CA ALA A 706 -32.44 -10.51 -13.43
C ALA A 706 -31.23 -10.24 -12.51
N LYS A 707 -30.03 -10.13 -13.11
CA LYS A 707 -28.80 -9.77 -12.39
C LYS A 707 -28.86 -8.43 -11.64
N LYS A 708 -29.84 -7.57 -11.92
CA LYS A 708 -30.04 -6.32 -11.17
C LYS A 708 -30.84 -6.50 -9.87
N PHE A 709 -31.35 -7.70 -9.58
CA PHE A 709 -32.11 -8.03 -8.37
C PHE A 709 -31.23 -8.80 -7.36
N ASN A 710 -30.09 -8.23 -7.01
CA ASN A 710 -29.17 -8.76 -6.00
C ASN A 710 -28.34 -7.64 -5.37
N GLN A 711 -27.58 -7.97 -4.32
CA GLN A 711 -26.78 -7.02 -3.56
C GLN A 711 -25.32 -6.92 -4.02
N ASP A 712 -24.94 -7.50 -5.16
CA ASP A 712 -23.54 -7.52 -5.63
C ASP A 712 -22.93 -6.11 -5.74
N LYS A 713 -23.75 -5.10 -6.08
CA LYS A 713 -23.32 -3.69 -6.19
C LYS A 713 -23.01 -3.10 -4.81
N LEU A 714 -23.80 -3.44 -3.80
CA LEU A 714 -23.58 -3.03 -2.42
C LEU A 714 -22.34 -3.72 -1.81
N GLU A 715 -22.18 -5.04 -2.03
CA GLU A 715 -20.96 -5.76 -1.63
C GLU A 715 -19.70 -5.18 -2.30
N GLN A 716 -19.78 -4.84 -3.59
CA GLN A 716 -18.70 -4.17 -4.33
C GLN A 716 -18.34 -2.83 -3.70
N TYR A 717 -19.34 -2.04 -3.32
CA TYR A 717 -19.15 -0.75 -2.67
C TYR A 717 -18.46 -0.91 -1.31
N PHE A 718 -18.85 -1.88 -0.48
CA PHE A 718 -18.14 -2.18 0.77
C PHE A 718 -16.69 -2.58 0.52
N GLY A 719 -16.43 -3.40 -0.51
CA GLY A 719 -15.07 -3.75 -0.92
C GLY A 719 -14.23 -2.53 -1.28
N ILE A 720 -14.79 -1.58 -2.04
CA ILE A 720 -14.12 -0.34 -2.42
C ILE A 720 -13.87 0.54 -1.19
N LEU A 721 -14.84 0.70 -0.30
CA LEU A 721 -14.70 1.46 0.96
C LEU A 721 -13.53 0.95 1.81
N ARG A 722 -13.39 -0.38 1.92
CA ARG A 722 -12.30 -1.03 2.67
C ARG A 722 -10.95 -0.91 1.97
N MET A 723 -10.92 -0.83 0.64
CA MET A 723 -9.69 -0.60 -0.12
C MET A 723 -9.19 0.84 -0.04
N CYS A 724 -10.11 1.81 0.02
CA CYS A 724 -9.77 3.21 0.21
C CYS A 724 -9.17 3.38 1.61
N GLY A 725 -7.96 3.93 1.75
CA GLY A 725 -7.26 4.05 3.04
C GLY A 725 -6.01 3.17 3.21
N GLY A 726 -5.56 2.50 2.14
CA GLY A 726 -4.32 1.73 2.13
C GLY A 726 -4.36 0.55 3.08
N ALA A 727 -3.57 0.59 4.16
CA ALA A 727 -3.53 -0.48 5.17
C ALA A 727 -4.71 -0.44 6.17
N SER A 728 -5.49 0.66 6.21
CA SER A 728 -6.67 0.79 7.08
C SER A 728 -7.91 0.22 6.39
N ASN A 729 -8.05 -1.11 6.44
CA ASN A 729 -9.15 -1.86 5.84
C ASN A 729 -10.43 -1.93 6.69
N ASN A 730 -10.38 -1.39 7.91
CA ASN A 730 -11.51 -1.25 8.82
C ASN A 730 -11.68 0.22 9.23
N PRO A 731 -12.45 1.03 8.48
CA PRO A 731 -12.61 2.45 8.76
C PRO A 731 -13.48 2.71 9.99
N THR A 732 -13.30 3.86 10.64
CA THR A 732 -14.25 4.42 11.61
C THR A 732 -15.49 4.99 10.90
N LEU A 733 -16.57 5.28 11.64
CA LEU A 733 -17.77 5.91 11.09
C LEU A 733 -17.46 7.18 10.28
N GLN A 734 -16.67 8.10 10.86
CA GLN A 734 -16.26 9.32 10.16
C GLN A 734 -15.50 9.02 8.86
N GLY A 735 -14.66 7.97 8.87
CA GLY A 735 -13.97 7.51 7.68
C GLY A 735 -14.91 6.96 6.61
N VAL A 736 -15.95 6.22 7.00
CA VAL A 736 -16.99 5.72 6.08
C VAL A 736 -17.74 6.90 5.44
N LEU A 737 -18.21 7.86 6.23
CA LEU A 737 -18.98 9.01 5.72
C LEU A 737 -18.17 9.84 4.71
N GLN A 738 -16.90 10.14 5.01
CA GLN A 738 -16.02 10.89 4.11
C GLN A 738 -15.71 10.12 2.82
N LYS A 739 -15.40 8.82 2.94
CA LYS A 739 -15.12 7.97 1.77
C LYS A 739 -16.36 7.80 0.91
N SER A 740 -17.55 7.69 1.50
CA SER A 740 -18.82 7.58 0.79
C SER A 740 -19.05 8.79 -0.14
N LEU A 741 -18.91 10.02 0.37
CA LEU A 741 -19.01 11.23 -0.47
C LEU A 741 -17.97 11.25 -1.59
N ALA A 742 -16.74 10.85 -1.31
CA ALA A 742 -15.70 10.76 -2.33
C ALA A 742 -16.07 9.74 -3.43
N LEU A 743 -16.71 8.62 -3.06
CA LEU A 743 -17.14 7.58 -4.00
C LEU A 743 -18.30 8.03 -4.89
N THR A 744 -19.25 8.81 -4.36
CA THR A 744 -20.31 9.46 -5.16
C THR A 744 -19.73 10.31 -6.29
N VAL A 745 -18.55 10.91 -6.09
CA VAL A 745 -17.86 11.68 -7.14
C VAL A 745 -17.06 10.77 -8.08
N GLN A 746 -16.36 9.75 -7.54
CA GLN A 746 -15.52 8.85 -8.33
C GLN A 746 -16.31 7.99 -9.32
N LYS A 747 -17.52 7.54 -8.96
CA LYS A 747 -18.40 6.71 -9.79
C LYS A 747 -17.65 5.54 -10.45
N GLY A 748 -17.78 5.36 -11.76
CA GLY A 748 -17.14 4.29 -12.53
C GLY A 748 -15.60 4.30 -12.53
N ALA A 749 -14.95 5.35 -12.03
CA ALA A 749 -13.50 5.38 -11.84
C ALA A 749 -13.04 4.61 -10.60
N ALA A 750 -13.94 4.35 -9.64
CA ALA A 750 -13.64 3.55 -8.46
C ALA A 750 -13.64 2.06 -8.82
N LEU A 751 -12.46 1.52 -9.14
CA LEU A 751 -12.33 0.13 -9.57
C LEU A 751 -12.34 -0.81 -8.36
N PRO A 752 -13.20 -1.87 -8.35
CA PRO A 752 -13.20 -2.84 -7.28
C PRO A 752 -11.95 -3.73 -7.30
N GLY A 753 -11.61 -4.28 -6.14
CA GLY A 753 -10.42 -5.11 -5.98
C GLY A 753 -10.48 -6.43 -6.74
N LYS A 754 -9.31 -6.90 -7.23
CA LYS A 754 -9.18 -8.17 -7.98
C LYS A 754 -9.61 -9.43 -7.21
N LYS A 755 -9.72 -9.36 -5.88
CA LYS A 755 -10.06 -10.49 -4.99
C LYS A 755 -11.55 -10.55 -4.58
N GLY A 756 -12.39 -9.60 -5.01
CA GLY A 756 -13.82 -9.60 -4.68
C GLY A 756 -14.64 -10.68 -5.42
N ASN A 757 -15.90 -10.84 -4.99
CA ASN A 757 -16.85 -11.79 -5.58
C ASN A 757 -17.14 -11.49 -7.06
N THR A 758 -17.01 -10.22 -7.49
CA THR A 758 -17.13 -9.81 -8.89
C THR A 758 -15.76 -9.73 -9.56
N ARG A 759 -15.46 -10.65 -10.49
CA ARG A 759 -14.20 -10.67 -11.26
C ARG A 759 -14.40 -10.09 -12.67
N GLY A 760 -13.40 -9.37 -13.18
CA GLY A 760 -13.32 -8.93 -14.57
C GLY A 760 -12.24 -7.87 -14.78
N THR A 761 -11.55 -7.92 -15.92
CA THR A 761 -10.68 -6.82 -16.39
C THR A 761 -11.61 -5.71 -16.86
N ARG A 762 -11.71 -4.60 -16.13
CA ARG A 762 -12.59 -3.48 -16.50
C ARG A 762 -11.76 -2.35 -17.08
N GLN A 763 -12.12 -1.91 -18.28
CA GLN A 763 -11.61 -0.67 -18.85
C GLN A 763 -12.43 0.50 -18.32
N LEU A 764 -11.77 1.62 -18.02
CA LEU A 764 -12.44 2.86 -17.64
C LEU A 764 -13.21 3.41 -18.85
N VAL A 765 -14.52 3.62 -18.67
CA VAL A 765 -15.35 4.34 -19.62
C VAL A 765 -15.22 5.84 -19.30
N ILE A 766 -15.05 6.67 -20.32
CA ILE A 766 -14.92 8.12 -20.14
C ILE A 766 -16.25 8.67 -19.64
N ASP A 767 -16.22 9.32 -18.49
CA ASP A 767 -17.38 9.92 -17.86
C ASP A 767 -17.12 11.43 -17.65
N GLU A 768 -17.69 12.22 -18.57
CA GLU A 768 -17.59 13.68 -18.60
C GLU A 768 -18.68 14.38 -17.79
N GLU A 769 -19.43 13.64 -16.97
CA GLU A 769 -20.49 14.22 -16.14
C GLU A 769 -19.90 15.32 -15.23
N PRO A 770 -20.50 16.54 -15.23
CA PRO A 770 -20.08 17.62 -14.35
C PRO A 770 -20.02 17.17 -12.89
N LEU A 771 -18.96 17.57 -12.19
CA LEU A 771 -18.74 17.16 -10.80
C LEU A 771 -19.25 18.21 -9.82
N PRO A 772 -19.97 17.80 -8.76
CA PRO A 772 -20.28 18.71 -7.67
C PRO A 772 -18.98 19.15 -7.01
N CYS A 773 -18.89 20.43 -6.65
CA CYS A 773 -17.67 21.03 -6.13
C CYS A 773 -18.06 21.96 -4.99
N ARG A 774 -17.28 21.93 -3.90
CA ARG A 774 -17.50 22.81 -2.76
C ARG A 774 -17.59 24.27 -3.22
N PRO A 775 -18.63 25.03 -2.83
CA PRO A 775 -18.71 26.45 -3.12
C PRO A 775 -17.50 27.18 -2.55
N ARG A 776 -16.90 28.07 -3.33
CA ARG A 776 -15.88 29.00 -2.80
C ARG A 776 -16.63 30.06 -2.01
N LYS A 777 -16.40 30.09 -0.70
CA LYS A 777 -16.77 31.23 0.14
C LYS A 777 -15.91 32.42 -0.22
#